data_AF-A0A1F2S0E7-F1
#
_entry.id   AF-A0A1F2S0E7-F1
#
_cell.length_a   1.000
_cell.length_b   1.000
_cell.length_c   1.000
_cell.angle_alpha   90.00
_cell.angle_beta   90.00
_cell.angle_gamma   90.00
#
_symmetry.space_group_name_H-M   'P 1'
#
loop_
_entity.id
_entity.type
_entity.pdbx_description
1 polymer ?
#
loop_
_entity_poly.entity_id
_entity_poly.type
_entity_poly.pdbx_seq_one_letter_code
_entity_poly.pdbx_strand_id
1 'polypeptide(L)'
;MNRVSLVLILHAHQPIGNFDSVLEQNYRRAYLPFIECLERHPGVAVNLHYSGVLLEWFEQHHPEYLDRLRTLREAGSIEFLGGGFYEPILISIPEHDRQAQIAMMQEYLERHVGEPPRGAWLTERVWEPALPETLARAGVGYTLADDTHFLSAGLEPEALYGYYQTESLGRWVRVIPGLKSLRYALPWKPVGETLEMLQGIAESHPDSLVAMGDDLEKFGGWPQTHHWVYEQHWLADFFSAIEANHSWLDCPRASDYLDSHEPLGTVYFPTASYREMTEWTLSGRAAEIYHDALERLPSLEQGEELLRYLNAGSWRNFFSKYSESNLLHKQMLALSERFQKAQPDAPKRAWLAAYRDLLAAQCNDAYWHGVFGGLYAPHLRHGLYSRLLRAEAALEKIEKHFRKHPVSSAPCDWFGKGREALEIRSPRVSCLIEPSDGATVAAIRSKTACANLVNSLRRRPEAYHRKVQAAAQSAGGLASIHDRVLSKEEGLERFLLYDRYDRHAFRVCFFAEDKTCEDFASLRLEESPAWAAAPYRLAETTEAGGIFHRAGSLAVEGGGLEIAVQKEFTLIAASGGDRLRCALKIDCMQGSGRFRLGLEMVLNLLAGHAPDRYYIAGGWKESLDWQGERILAGPLGLQDEWLKLGLDLVPTPIPNRWWFAPVFTVSQSEEGFERVYQGSAILPVWDLELKT
;
A
#
# COMPACT_ATOMS: atom_id res chain seq x y z
N MET A 1 26.83 -29.36 -28.51
CA MET A 1 26.22 -28.10 -28.95
C MET A 1 26.12 -27.24 -27.72
N ASN A 2 26.36 -25.93 -27.84
CA ASN A 2 26.25 -25.04 -26.70
C ASN A 2 24.76 -24.86 -26.39
N ARG A 3 24.35 -25.12 -25.14
CA ARG A 3 22.95 -25.06 -24.71
C ARG A 3 22.71 -23.89 -23.77
N VAL A 4 21.48 -23.41 -23.74
CA VAL A 4 20.99 -22.46 -22.73
C VAL A 4 19.64 -22.94 -22.20
N SER A 5 19.45 -22.83 -20.88
CA SER A 5 18.17 -23.07 -20.23
C SER A 5 17.49 -21.73 -19.93
N LEU A 6 16.28 -21.55 -20.47
CA LEU A 6 15.41 -20.41 -20.16
C LEU A 6 14.42 -20.81 -19.06
N VAL A 7 14.55 -20.21 -17.88
CA VAL A 7 13.58 -20.41 -16.79
C VAL A 7 12.60 -19.24 -16.75
N LEU A 8 11.32 -19.54 -16.97
CA LEU A 8 10.23 -18.57 -16.89
C LEU A 8 9.57 -18.65 -15.52
N ILE A 9 9.68 -17.59 -14.73
CA ILE A 9 9.04 -17.41 -13.43
C ILE A 9 8.00 -16.30 -13.56
N LEU A 10 6.73 -16.66 -13.39
CA LEU A 10 5.61 -15.74 -13.60
C LEU A 10 4.82 -15.58 -12.31
N HIS A 11 4.50 -14.34 -12.00
CA HIS A 11 3.84 -13.94 -10.76
C HIS A 11 2.46 -13.37 -11.04
N ALA A 12 1.42 -13.97 -10.49
CA ALA A 12 0.06 -13.45 -10.56
C ALA A 12 -0.41 -13.03 -9.17
N HIS A 13 -0.82 -11.76 -9.05
CA HIS A 13 -1.31 -11.20 -7.81
C HIS A 13 -2.47 -10.24 -8.03
N GLN A 14 -3.44 -10.30 -7.12
CA GLN A 14 -4.46 -9.27 -6.95
C GLN A 14 -4.58 -8.93 -5.45
N PRO A 15 -4.61 -7.64 -5.09
CA PRO A 15 -4.52 -7.23 -3.69
C PRO A 15 -5.83 -7.37 -2.93
N ILE A 16 -5.72 -7.44 -1.60
CA ILE A 16 -6.89 -7.39 -0.73
C ILE A 16 -7.60 -6.05 -0.87
N GLY A 17 -8.91 -6.12 -1.10
CA GLY A 17 -9.76 -4.94 -1.28
C GLY A 17 -9.93 -4.52 -2.73
N ASN A 18 -9.31 -5.22 -3.70
CA ASN A 18 -9.60 -5.00 -5.10
C ASN A 18 -11.02 -5.49 -5.46
N PHE A 19 -11.54 -5.01 -6.60
CA PHE A 19 -12.89 -5.34 -7.06
C PHE A 19 -12.93 -6.68 -7.79
N ASP A 20 -13.95 -7.50 -7.53
CA ASP A 20 -14.16 -8.78 -8.21
C ASP A 20 -14.14 -8.64 -9.75
N SER A 21 -14.64 -7.52 -10.28
CA SER A 21 -14.59 -7.24 -11.72
C SER A 21 -13.17 -7.12 -12.28
N VAL A 22 -12.23 -6.63 -11.49
CA VAL A 22 -10.81 -6.53 -11.88
C VAL A 22 -10.15 -7.90 -11.86
N LEU A 23 -10.45 -8.72 -10.85
CA LEU A 23 -9.98 -10.11 -10.78
C LEU A 23 -10.51 -10.93 -11.96
N GLU A 24 -11.81 -10.82 -12.24
CA GLU A 24 -12.47 -11.48 -13.37
C GLU A 24 -11.87 -11.04 -14.72
N GLN A 25 -11.62 -9.74 -14.88
CA GLN A 25 -11.02 -9.21 -16.11
C GLN A 25 -9.64 -9.79 -16.34
N ASN A 26 -8.77 -9.81 -15.31
CA ASN A 26 -7.43 -10.39 -15.43
C ASN A 26 -7.47 -11.91 -15.63
N TYR A 27 -8.41 -12.61 -14.99
CA TYR A 27 -8.63 -14.03 -15.23
C TYR A 27 -8.91 -14.32 -16.71
N ARG A 28 -9.88 -13.63 -17.31
CA ARG A 28 -10.26 -13.84 -18.71
C ARG A 28 -9.19 -13.40 -19.70
N ARG A 29 -8.45 -12.33 -19.37
CA ARG A 29 -7.53 -11.70 -20.32
C ARG A 29 -6.09 -12.18 -20.21
N ALA A 30 -5.66 -12.67 -19.06
CA ALA A 30 -4.28 -13.07 -18.81
C ALA A 30 -4.18 -14.50 -18.30
N TYR A 31 -4.85 -14.83 -17.19
CA TYR A 31 -4.61 -16.10 -16.51
C TYR A 31 -5.10 -17.27 -17.37
N LEU A 32 -6.41 -17.38 -17.61
CA LEU A 32 -6.99 -18.46 -18.40
C LEU A 32 -6.33 -18.66 -19.79
N PRO A 33 -6.19 -17.64 -20.64
CA PRO A 33 -5.62 -17.83 -21.98
C PRO A 33 -4.13 -18.20 -21.95
N PHE A 34 -3.38 -17.80 -20.92
CA PHE A 34 -1.98 -18.22 -20.77
C PHE A 34 -1.88 -19.73 -20.60
N ILE A 35 -2.67 -20.31 -19.70
CA ILE A 35 -2.59 -21.74 -19.41
C ILE A 35 -3.22 -22.57 -20.53
N GLU A 36 -4.25 -22.05 -21.19
CA GLU A 36 -4.79 -22.63 -22.43
C GLU A 36 -3.75 -22.73 -23.55
N CYS A 37 -2.84 -21.77 -23.62
CA CYS A 37 -1.70 -21.83 -24.53
C CYS A 37 -0.72 -22.91 -24.07
N LEU A 38 -0.30 -22.89 -22.80
CA LEU A 38 0.66 -23.84 -22.24
C LEU A 38 0.22 -25.31 -22.41
N GLU A 39 -1.06 -25.63 -22.26
CA GLU A 39 -1.61 -26.98 -22.48
C GLU A 39 -1.31 -27.57 -23.88
N ARG A 40 -1.04 -26.72 -24.87
CA ARG A 40 -0.75 -27.12 -26.25
C ARG A 40 0.76 -27.27 -26.52
N HIS A 41 1.61 -26.92 -25.55
CA HIS A 41 3.07 -26.86 -25.68
C HIS A 41 3.75 -27.67 -24.56
N PRO A 42 3.67 -29.02 -24.59
CA PRO A 42 4.23 -29.86 -23.54
C PRO A 42 5.76 -29.83 -23.46
N GLY A 43 6.46 -29.28 -24.47
CA GLY A 43 7.91 -29.07 -24.43
C GLY A 43 8.35 -27.84 -23.64
N VAL A 44 7.40 -27.06 -23.11
CA VAL A 44 7.66 -25.85 -22.31
C VAL A 44 7.22 -26.09 -20.87
N ALA A 45 8.11 -25.78 -19.91
CA ALA A 45 7.75 -25.70 -18.51
C ALA A 45 7.88 -24.27 -17.98
N VAL A 46 6.96 -23.89 -17.10
CA VAL A 46 6.92 -22.57 -16.44
C VAL A 46 6.84 -22.71 -14.93
N ASN A 47 7.23 -21.67 -14.21
CA ASN A 47 7.18 -21.62 -12.76
C ASN A 47 6.17 -20.54 -12.36
N LEU A 48 5.07 -20.92 -11.72
CA LEU A 48 3.94 -20.02 -11.45
C LEU A 48 3.82 -19.73 -9.96
N HIS A 49 3.80 -18.44 -9.62
CA HIS A 49 3.34 -17.97 -8.32
C HIS A 49 1.92 -17.40 -8.45
N TYR A 50 1.00 -17.88 -7.63
CA TYR A 50 -0.31 -17.25 -7.44
C TYR A 50 -0.43 -16.81 -5.99
N SER A 51 -0.71 -15.53 -5.76
CA SER A 51 -1.01 -15.05 -4.41
C SER A 51 -2.20 -15.82 -3.80
N GLY A 52 -2.21 -15.97 -2.47
CA GLY A 52 -3.30 -16.64 -1.75
C GLY A 52 -4.65 -15.94 -1.94
N VAL A 53 -4.66 -14.63 -2.16
CA VAL A 53 -5.87 -13.86 -2.51
C VAL A 53 -6.49 -14.39 -3.81
N LEU A 54 -5.68 -14.57 -4.86
CA LEU A 54 -6.13 -15.13 -6.13
C LEU A 54 -6.53 -16.60 -6.00
N LEU A 55 -5.76 -17.40 -5.27
CA LEU A 55 -6.07 -18.81 -5.07
C LEU A 55 -7.42 -19.01 -4.38
N GLU A 56 -7.70 -18.26 -3.32
CA GLU A 56 -9.01 -18.26 -2.65
C GLU A 56 -10.13 -17.81 -3.61
N TRP A 57 -9.85 -16.83 -4.47
CA TRP A 57 -10.83 -16.34 -5.44
C TRP A 57 -11.13 -17.37 -6.53
N PHE A 58 -10.11 -18.07 -7.07
CA PHE A 58 -10.29 -19.18 -8.01
C PHE A 58 -11.09 -20.31 -7.37
N GLU A 59 -10.80 -20.69 -6.12
CA GLU A 59 -11.56 -21.73 -5.42
C GLU A 59 -13.06 -21.39 -5.35
N GLN A 60 -13.41 -20.11 -5.22
CA GLN A 60 -14.80 -19.65 -5.11
C GLN A 60 -15.49 -19.44 -6.47
N HIS A 61 -14.77 -18.97 -7.50
CA HIS A 61 -15.36 -18.50 -8.76
C HIS A 61 -15.03 -19.39 -9.97
N HIS A 62 -13.83 -19.98 -9.98
CA HIS A 62 -13.29 -20.79 -11.07
C HIS A 62 -12.62 -22.08 -10.56
N PRO A 63 -13.32 -22.96 -9.81
CA PRO A 63 -12.71 -24.18 -9.29
C PRO A 63 -12.17 -25.09 -10.40
N GLU A 64 -12.76 -25.06 -11.60
CA GLU A 64 -12.29 -25.79 -12.79
C GLU A 64 -10.87 -25.39 -13.21
N TYR A 65 -10.48 -24.15 -12.92
CA TYR A 65 -9.16 -23.65 -13.24
C TYR A 65 -8.07 -24.30 -12.38
N LEU A 66 -8.37 -24.56 -11.11
CA LEU A 66 -7.45 -25.26 -10.20
C LEU A 66 -7.21 -26.71 -10.65
N ASP A 67 -8.22 -27.37 -11.24
CA ASP A 67 -8.07 -28.72 -11.78
C ASP A 67 -7.18 -28.74 -13.05
N ARG A 68 -7.28 -27.72 -13.92
CA ARG A 68 -6.38 -27.55 -15.08
C ARG A 68 -4.94 -27.32 -14.63
N LEU A 69 -4.75 -26.46 -13.65
CA LEU A 69 -3.45 -26.20 -13.01
C LEU A 69 -2.83 -27.48 -12.43
N ARG A 70 -3.62 -28.32 -11.74
CA ARG A 70 -3.17 -29.62 -11.23
C ARG A 70 -2.74 -30.55 -12.36
N THR A 71 -3.53 -30.62 -13.43
CA THR A 71 -3.25 -31.46 -14.61
C THR A 71 -1.93 -31.09 -15.27
N LEU A 72 -1.68 -29.79 -15.48
CA LEU A 72 -0.43 -29.30 -16.07
C LEU A 72 0.80 -29.55 -15.18
N ARG A 73 0.63 -29.44 -13.85
CA ARG A 73 1.67 -29.81 -12.90
C ARG A 73 1.99 -31.31 -12.97
N GLU A 74 0.97 -32.17 -13.00
CA GLU A 74 1.13 -33.62 -13.16
C GLU A 74 1.81 -34.00 -14.48
N ALA A 75 1.58 -33.21 -15.55
CA ALA A 75 2.26 -33.36 -16.83
C ALA A 75 3.71 -32.83 -16.84
N GLY A 76 4.16 -32.15 -15.78
CA GLY A 76 5.50 -31.57 -15.68
C GLY A 76 5.66 -30.19 -16.31
N SER A 77 4.59 -29.59 -16.84
CA SER A 77 4.61 -28.27 -17.50
C SER A 77 4.61 -27.09 -16.52
N ILE A 78 4.29 -27.33 -15.24
CA ILE A 78 4.27 -26.28 -14.21
C ILE A 78 5.05 -26.72 -12.97
N GLU A 79 5.87 -25.81 -12.45
CA GLU A 79 6.28 -25.79 -11.04
C GLU A 79 5.53 -24.68 -10.30
N PHE A 80 4.90 -24.97 -9.16
CA PHE A 80 4.34 -23.92 -8.32
C PHE A 80 5.39 -23.34 -7.38
N LEU A 81 5.43 -22.00 -7.32
CA LEU A 81 6.18 -21.28 -6.30
C LEU A 81 5.29 -20.98 -5.11
N GLY A 82 5.88 -21.03 -3.91
CA GLY A 82 5.30 -20.51 -2.69
C GLY A 82 5.66 -19.04 -2.49
N GLY A 83 5.51 -18.56 -1.26
CA GLY A 83 5.68 -17.16 -0.89
C GLY A 83 4.85 -16.87 0.36
N GLY A 84 4.78 -15.62 0.79
CA GLY A 84 3.81 -15.27 1.81
C GLY A 84 2.39 -15.32 1.24
N PHE A 85 1.48 -16.05 1.89
CA PHE A 85 0.13 -16.31 1.36
C PHE A 85 -0.62 -15.05 0.93
N TYR A 86 -0.62 -14.01 1.75
CA TYR A 86 -1.27 -12.74 1.43
C TYR A 86 -0.31 -11.67 0.91
N GLU A 87 0.78 -12.05 0.24
CA GLU A 87 1.77 -11.13 -0.37
C GLU A 87 2.30 -10.04 0.59
N PRO A 88 2.77 -10.40 1.79
CA PRO A 88 3.47 -9.45 2.63
C PRO A 88 4.87 -9.16 2.08
N ILE A 89 5.34 -7.93 2.26
CA ILE A 89 6.79 -7.68 2.26
C ILE A 89 7.37 -8.33 3.50
N LEU A 90 7.98 -9.52 3.36
CA LEU A 90 8.41 -10.35 4.49
C LEU A 90 9.22 -9.56 5.53
N ILE A 91 10.18 -8.75 5.09
CA ILE A 91 11.03 -7.96 5.99
C ILE A 91 10.24 -6.97 6.87
N SER A 92 9.04 -6.54 6.44
CA SER A 92 8.23 -5.55 7.14
C SER A 92 7.42 -6.14 8.29
N ILE A 93 7.15 -7.45 8.26
CA ILE A 93 6.34 -8.14 9.27
C ILE A 93 7.19 -8.90 10.29
N PRO A 94 6.64 -9.26 11.47
CA PRO A 94 7.33 -10.07 12.47
C PRO A 94 7.70 -11.47 11.96
N GLU A 95 8.80 -12.03 12.47
CA GLU A 95 9.30 -13.34 12.01
C GLU A 95 8.25 -14.46 12.13
N HIS A 96 7.49 -14.51 13.23
CA HIS A 96 6.44 -15.54 13.40
C HIS A 96 5.31 -15.40 12.38
N ASP A 97 5.01 -14.19 11.92
CA ASP A 97 4.03 -13.95 10.87
C ASP A 97 4.60 -14.35 9.49
N ARG A 98 5.89 -14.11 9.23
CA ARG A 98 6.57 -14.57 8.00
C ARG A 98 6.47 -16.09 7.86
N GLN A 99 6.81 -16.81 8.93
CA GLN A 99 6.74 -18.27 8.96
C GLN A 99 5.29 -18.74 8.76
N ALA A 100 4.32 -18.10 9.41
CA ALA A 100 2.91 -18.45 9.25
C ALA A 100 2.39 -18.20 7.81
N GLN A 101 2.78 -17.09 7.18
CA GLN A 101 2.41 -16.75 5.80
C GLN A 101 2.97 -17.77 4.80
N ILE A 102 4.23 -18.17 4.95
CA ILE A 102 4.87 -19.14 4.05
C ILE A 102 4.27 -20.54 4.26
N ALA A 103 4.12 -20.98 5.51
CA ALA A 103 3.51 -22.26 5.84
C ALA A 103 2.07 -22.35 5.30
N MET A 104 1.30 -21.27 5.39
CA MET A 104 -0.06 -21.20 4.88
C MET A 104 -0.13 -21.40 3.35
N MET A 105 0.83 -20.84 2.60
CA MET A 105 0.95 -21.09 1.16
C MET A 105 1.33 -22.53 0.85
N GLN A 106 2.31 -23.08 1.59
CA GLN A 106 2.73 -24.47 1.43
C GLN A 106 1.58 -25.46 1.70
N GLU A 107 0.86 -25.28 2.80
CA GLU A 107 -0.30 -26.10 3.16
C GLU A 107 -1.44 -25.99 2.12
N TYR A 108 -1.66 -24.80 1.57
CA TYR A 108 -2.68 -24.60 0.54
C TYR A 108 -2.31 -25.35 -0.75
N LEU A 109 -1.08 -25.20 -1.22
CA LEU A 109 -0.61 -25.85 -2.45
C LEU A 109 -0.53 -27.37 -2.27
N GLU A 110 -0.02 -27.87 -1.16
CA GLU A 110 0.00 -29.32 -0.87
C GLU A 110 -1.41 -29.91 -0.93
N ARG A 111 -2.40 -29.22 -0.34
CA ARG A 111 -3.81 -29.68 -0.35
C ARG A 111 -4.44 -29.67 -1.73
N HIS A 112 -4.22 -28.63 -2.53
CA HIS A 112 -5.00 -28.40 -3.76
C HIS A 112 -4.27 -28.84 -5.03
N VAL A 113 -2.94 -28.78 -5.07
CA VAL A 113 -2.13 -29.14 -6.24
C VAL A 113 -1.19 -30.33 -5.98
N GLY A 114 -1.13 -30.86 -4.75
CA GLY A 114 -0.61 -32.19 -4.44
C GLY A 114 0.83 -32.25 -3.95
N GLU A 115 1.54 -31.13 -3.86
CA GLU A 115 2.88 -31.05 -3.25
C GLU A 115 3.17 -29.65 -2.72
N PRO A 116 4.01 -29.52 -1.67
CA PRO A 116 4.48 -28.23 -1.22
C PRO A 116 5.50 -27.65 -2.22
N PRO A 117 5.52 -26.31 -2.42
CA PRO A 117 6.46 -25.66 -3.33
C PRO A 117 7.90 -25.74 -2.80
N ARG A 118 8.86 -25.89 -3.71
CA ARG A 118 10.30 -25.85 -3.39
C ARG A 118 10.88 -24.44 -3.41
N GLY A 119 10.41 -23.62 -4.35
CA GLY A 119 10.80 -22.23 -4.49
C GLY A 119 9.78 -21.27 -3.88
N ALA A 120 10.19 -20.02 -3.65
CA ALA A 120 9.28 -18.96 -3.26
C ALA A 120 9.50 -17.68 -4.07
N TRP A 121 8.40 -17.03 -4.44
CA TRP A 121 8.42 -15.67 -4.95
C TRP A 121 8.73 -14.69 -3.81
N LEU A 122 9.68 -13.79 -4.05
CA LEU A 122 9.98 -12.70 -3.13
C LEU A 122 9.15 -11.48 -3.53
N THR A 123 8.07 -11.22 -2.78
CA THR A 123 7.14 -10.09 -3.02
C THR A 123 7.90 -8.76 -3.14
N GLU A 124 7.65 -8.05 -4.25
CA GLU A 124 8.35 -6.81 -4.65
C GLU A 124 9.89 -6.90 -4.72
N ARG A 125 10.43 -8.12 -4.76
CA ARG A 125 11.86 -8.44 -4.71
C ARG A 125 12.60 -7.68 -3.60
N VAL A 126 11.93 -7.40 -2.47
CA VAL A 126 12.54 -6.63 -1.37
C VAL A 126 13.45 -7.54 -0.54
N TRP A 127 14.74 -7.30 -0.63
CA TRP A 127 15.78 -8.06 0.06
C TRP A 127 16.38 -7.29 1.25
N GLU A 128 16.61 -7.99 2.36
CA GLU A 128 17.52 -7.56 3.43
C GLU A 128 18.44 -8.73 3.83
N PRO A 129 19.68 -8.49 4.30
CA PRO A 129 20.67 -9.54 4.58
C PRO A 129 20.26 -10.65 5.56
N ALA A 130 19.21 -10.43 6.37
CA ALA A 130 18.67 -11.44 7.30
C ALA A 130 17.64 -12.37 6.66
N LEU A 131 17.11 -12.03 5.48
CA LEU A 131 16.04 -12.77 4.82
C LEU A 131 16.36 -14.26 4.52
N PRO A 132 17.61 -14.64 4.15
CA PRO A 132 17.95 -16.05 3.94
C PRO A 132 17.62 -16.95 5.13
N GLU A 133 17.80 -16.45 6.36
CA GLU A 133 17.49 -17.20 7.58
C GLU A 133 15.99 -17.49 7.67
N THR A 134 15.14 -16.49 7.41
CA THR A 134 13.68 -16.63 7.38
C THR A 134 13.25 -17.66 6.34
N LEU A 135 13.73 -17.53 5.09
CA LEU A 135 13.34 -18.39 3.97
C LEU A 135 13.75 -19.86 4.24
N ALA A 136 14.99 -20.09 4.64
CA ALA A 136 15.50 -21.42 4.92
C ALA A 136 14.81 -22.07 6.12
N ARG A 137 14.47 -21.30 7.17
CA ARG A 137 13.66 -21.81 8.31
C ARG A 137 12.27 -22.26 7.89
N ALA A 138 11.69 -21.60 6.89
CA ALA A 138 10.40 -21.95 6.32
C ALA A 138 10.49 -23.11 5.30
N GLY A 139 11.67 -23.70 5.08
CA GLY A 139 11.87 -24.79 4.12
C GLY A 139 11.93 -24.35 2.67
N VAL A 140 12.10 -23.06 2.39
CA VAL A 140 12.26 -22.55 1.02
C VAL A 140 13.66 -22.90 0.50
N GLY A 141 13.72 -23.68 -0.59
CA GLY A 141 14.97 -24.14 -1.19
C GLY A 141 15.62 -23.14 -2.16
N TYR A 142 14.80 -22.32 -2.83
CA TYR A 142 15.29 -21.27 -3.71
C TYR A 142 14.31 -20.09 -3.85
N THR A 143 14.80 -18.96 -4.32
CA THR A 143 13.99 -17.80 -4.69
C THR A 143 14.61 -17.09 -5.91
N LEU A 144 13.98 -16.00 -6.35
CA LEU A 144 14.47 -15.13 -7.42
C LEU A 144 14.67 -13.70 -6.89
N ALA A 145 15.74 -13.06 -7.32
CA ALA A 145 15.99 -11.63 -7.11
C ALA A 145 16.36 -10.98 -8.44
N ASP A 146 16.06 -9.69 -8.61
CA ASP A 146 16.39 -8.95 -9.83
C ASP A 146 17.92 -8.81 -10.01
N ASP A 147 18.38 -8.76 -11.26
CA ASP A 147 19.79 -8.49 -11.63
C ASP A 147 20.45 -7.36 -10.84
N THR A 148 19.69 -6.31 -10.52
CA THR A 148 20.12 -5.16 -9.70
C THR A 148 20.70 -5.60 -8.35
N HIS A 149 20.19 -6.66 -7.73
CA HIS A 149 20.74 -7.20 -6.47
C HIS A 149 22.16 -7.71 -6.67
N PHE A 150 22.38 -8.50 -7.73
CA PHE A 150 23.67 -9.11 -8.04
C PHE A 150 24.69 -8.06 -8.52
N LEU A 151 24.26 -7.14 -9.39
CA LEU A 151 25.09 -6.03 -9.86
C LEU A 151 25.50 -5.12 -8.70
N SER A 152 24.57 -4.82 -7.78
CA SER A 152 24.88 -4.03 -6.57
C SER A 152 25.82 -4.75 -5.59
N ALA A 153 25.88 -6.08 -5.66
CA ALA A 153 26.84 -6.90 -4.91
C ALA A 153 28.22 -7.01 -5.61
N GLY A 154 28.37 -6.39 -6.79
CA GLY A 154 29.65 -6.33 -7.52
C GLY A 154 29.85 -7.42 -8.56
N LEU A 155 28.79 -8.11 -8.99
CA LEU A 155 28.87 -9.07 -10.10
C LEU A 155 28.75 -8.34 -11.45
N GLU A 156 29.39 -8.92 -12.47
CA GLU A 156 29.24 -8.48 -13.86
C GLU A 156 28.02 -9.12 -14.53
N PRO A 157 27.43 -8.50 -15.57
CA PRO A 157 26.23 -9.01 -16.25
C PRO A 157 26.35 -10.47 -16.73
N GLU A 158 27.50 -10.87 -17.25
CA GLU A 158 27.75 -12.22 -17.76
C GLU A 158 27.81 -13.27 -16.63
N ALA A 159 28.09 -12.85 -15.40
CA ALA A 159 28.07 -13.71 -14.23
C ALA A 159 26.63 -14.03 -13.77
N LEU A 160 25.60 -13.44 -14.38
CA LEU A 160 24.19 -13.69 -14.04
C LEU A 160 23.60 -14.89 -14.77
N TYR A 161 24.38 -15.59 -15.60
CA TYR A 161 23.94 -16.72 -16.41
C TYR A 161 24.03 -18.06 -15.67
N GLY A 162 23.32 -18.16 -14.55
CA GLY A 162 23.35 -19.30 -13.64
C GLY A 162 22.51 -19.04 -12.40
N TYR A 163 22.93 -19.60 -11.27
CA TYR A 163 22.34 -19.29 -9.97
C TYR A 163 23.41 -19.29 -8.89
N TYR A 164 23.09 -18.66 -7.76
CA TYR A 164 24.01 -18.53 -6.63
C TYR A 164 23.40 -19.10 -5.35
N GLN A 165 24.23 -19.27 -4.34
CA GLN A 165 23.82 -19.49 -2.96
C GLN A 165 24.11 -18.25 -2.12
N THR A 166 23.28 -18.02 -1.11
CA THR A 166 23.48 -16.99 -0.10
C THR A 166 23.01 -17.51 1.25
N GLU A 167 23.52 -16.94 2.33
CA GLU A 167 23.19 -17.38 3.68
C GLU A 167 23.02 -16.23 4.66
N SER A 168 22.35 -16.56 5.77
CA SER A 168 22.37 -15.75 6.96
C SER A 168 22.35 -16.68 8.18
N LEU A 169 23.30 -16.49 9.10
CA LEU A 169 23.47 -17.30 10.31
C LEU A 169 23.57 -18.82 10.04
N GLY A 170 24.27 -19.19 8.97
CA GLY A 170 24.52 -20.57 8.54
C GLY A 170 23.32 -21.22 7.84
N ARG A 171 22.29 -20.44 7.49
CA ARG A 171 21.08 -20.90 6.80
C ARG A 171 21.11 -20.46 5.35
N TRP A 172 21.18 -21.43 4.46
CA TRP A 172 21.41 -21.23 3.03
C TRP A 172 20.12 -21.25 2.22
N VAL A 173 20.06 -20.41 1.20
CA VAL A 173 19.02 -20.41 0.15
C VAL A 173 19.69 -20.20 -1.21
N ARG A 174 19.14 -20.83 -2.27
CA ARG A 174 19.58 -20.60 -3.66
C ARG A 174 18.85 -19.38 -4.23
N VAL A 175 19.51 -18.56 -5.04
CA VAL A 175 18.91 -17.37 -5.65
C VAL A 175 19.20 -17.34 -7.15
N ILE A 176 18.13 -17.26 -7.93
CA ILE A 176 18.17 -17.13 -9.40
C ILE A 176 18.14 -15.64 -9.77
N PRO A 177 19.06 -15.14 -10.61
CA PRO A 177 19.00 -13.78 -11.15
C PRO A 177 17.87 -13.62 -12.18
N GLY A 178 16.90 -12.75 -11.89
CA GLY A 178 15.91 -12.30 -12.86
C GLY A 178 16.48 -11.21 -13.76
N LEU A 179 16.67 -11.50 -15.04
CA LEU A 179 17.32 -10.58 -15.97
C LEU A 179 16.36 -9.49 -16.46
N LYS A 180 16.74 -8.22 -16.28
CA LYS A 180 16.00 -7.08 -16.83
C LYS A 180 15.92 -7.15 -18.35
N SER A 181 16.94 -7.63 -19.05
CA SER A 181 16.93 -7.80 -20.51
C SER A 181 15.77 -8.68 -20.96
N LEU A 182 15.51 -9.80 -20.27
CA LEU A 182 14.38 -10.68 -20.55
C LEU A 182 13.04 -10.06 -20.16
N ARG A 183 12.93 -9.36 -19.02
CA ARG A 183 11.73 -8.59 -18.68
C ARG A 183 11.38 -7.54 -19.73
N TYR A 184 12.37 -6.91 -20.36
CA TYR A 184 12.11 -5.92 -21.42
C TYR A 184 11.93 -6.55 -22.81
N ALA A 185 12.25 -7.84 -22.97
CA ALA A 185 12.02 -8.59 -24.19
C ALA A 185 10.66 -9.31 -24.21
N LEU A 186 10.25 -9.91 -23.10
CA LEU A 186 9.09 -10.81 -23.04
C LEU A 186 7.89 -10.12 -22.36
N PRO A 187 6.71 -9.96 -22.99
CA PRO A 187 6.38 -10.33 -24.36
C PRO A 187 6.59 -9.19 -25.39
N TRP A 188 7.31 -8.12 -25.06
CA TRP A 188 7.31 -6.88 -25.86
C TRP A 188 7.98 -6.97 -27.24
N LYS A 189 9.07 -7.73 -27.36
CA LYS A 189 9.83 -7.85 -28.60
C LYS A 189 9.30 -8.98 -29.48
N PRO A 190 9.48 -8.91 -30.81
CA PRO A 190 9.22 -10.05 -31.68
C PRO A 190 9.96 -11.31 -31.22
N VAL A 191 9.35 -12.48 -31.43
CA VAL A 191 9.90 -13.78 -31.02
C VAL A 191 11.32 -14.01 -31.56
N GLY A 192 11.56 -13.68 -32.83
CA GLY A 192 12.87 -13.83 -33.47
C GLY A 192 14.00 -13.06 -32.77
N GLU A 193 13.76 -11.82 -32.37
CA GLU A 193 14.77 -11.02 -31.63
C GLU A 193 15.12 -11.63 -30.27
N THR A 194 14.13 -12.25 -29.61
CA THR A 194 14.36 -12.95 -28.34
C THR A 194 15.20 -14.21 -28.58
N LEU A 195 14.91 -14.99 -29.62
CA LEU A 195 15.69 -16.18 -29.95
C LEU A 195 17.14 -15.82 -30.31
N GLU A 196 17.35 -14.77 -31.08
CA GLU A 196 18.70 -14.29 -31.42
C GLU A 196 19.50 -13.91 -30.17
N MET A 197 18.85 -13.23 -29.21
CA MET A 197 19.46 -12.92 -27.91
C MET A 197 19.85 -14.20 -27.15
N LEU A 198 18.93 -15.16 -27.02
CA LEU A 198 19.18 -16.42 -26.32
C LEU A 198 20.26 -17.26 -27.01
N GLN A 199 20.26 -17.28 -28.34
CA GLN A 199 21.26 -17.99 -29.13
C GLN A 199 22.65 -17.38 -28.92
N GLY A 200 22.77 -16.05 -28.92
CA GLY A 200 24.03 -15.37 -28.63
C GLY A 200 24.56 -15.70 -27.22
N ILE A 201 23.68 -15.85 -26.24
CA ILE A 201 24.04 -16.31 -24.89
C ILE A 201 24.51 -17.76 -24.92
N ALA A 202 23.76 -18.66 -25.56
CA ALA A 202 24.16 -20.06 -25.71
C ALA A 202 25.56 -20.19 -26.35
N GLU A 203 25.82 -19.45 -27.43
CA GLU A 203 27.11 -19.48 -28.13
C GLU A 203 28.28 -18.99 -27.27
N SER A 204 28.08 -17.93 -26.47
CA SER A 204 29.11 -17.32 -25.64
C SER A 204 29.28 -17.97 -24.26
N HIS A 205 28.21 -18.56 -23.71
CA HIS A 205 28.12 -19.13 -22.38
C HIS A 205 27.39 -20.48 -22.44
N PRO A 206 28.07 -21.56 -22.88
CA PRO A 206 27.46 -22.88 -22.96
C PRO A 206 27.02 -23.40 -21.59
N ASP A 207 25.91 -24.15 -21.57
CA ASP A 207 25.32 -24.78 -20.39
C ASP A 207 24.92 -23.75 -19.31
N SER A 208 24.41 -22.61 -19.77
CA SER A 208 23.99 -21.49 -18.92
C SER A 208 22.50 -21.51 -18.57
N LEU A 209 22.15 -20.82 -17.48
CA LEU A 209 20.77 -20.49 -17.11
C LEU A 209 20.51 -19.02 -17.37
N VAL A 210 19.38 -18.70 -17.98
CA VAL A 210 18.84 -17.35 -17.98
C VAL A 210 17.41 -17.39 -17.46
N ALA A 211 17.03 -16.42 -16.63
CA ALA A 211 15.70 -16.42 -16.03
C ALA A 211 14.98 -15.08 -16.17
N MET A 212 13.69 -15.17 -16.42
CA MET A 212 12.75 -14.06 -16.30
C MET A 212 11.91 -14.27 -15.05
N GLY A 213 11.81 -13.25 -14.21
CA GLY A 213 10.84 -13.17 -13.11
C GLY A 213 9.98 -11.93 -13.29
N ASP A 214 8.70 -12.07 -13.62
CA ASP A 214 7.84 -10.90 -13.90
C ASP A 214 6.35 -11.21 -13.72
N ASP A 215 5.53 -10.16 -13.81
CA ASP A 215 4.08 -10.25 -13.62
C ASP A 215 3.40 -11.02 -14.77
N LEU A 216 2.47 -11.91 -14.44
CA LEU A 216 1.66 -12.67 -15.40
C LEU A 216 0.62 -11.77 -16.07
N GLU A 217 0.14 -10.72 -15.38
CA GLU A 217 -0.79 -9.72 -15.89
C GLU A 217 -0.25 -9.00 -17.13
N LYS A 218 1.07 -8.97 -17.31
CA LYS A 218 1.73 -8.48 -18.52
C LYS A 218 1.36 -9.29 -19.76
N PHE A 219 1.07 -10.58 -19.61
CA PHE A 219 0.63 -11.46 -20.67
C PHE A 219 -0.89 -11.38 -20.87
N GLY A 220 -1.45 -10.16 -20.98
CA GLY A 220 -2.82 -9.92 -21.45
C GLY A 220 -3.69 -8.97 -20.60
N GLY A 221 -3.37 -8.84 -19.32
CA GLY A 221 -4.11 -8.00 -18.37
C GLY A 221 -3.89 -6.51 -18.63
N TRP A 222 -2.64 -6.12 -18.89
CA TRP A 222 -2.25 -4.74 -19.15
C TRP A 222 -2.86 -4.15 -20.44
N PRO A 223 -2.89 -2.82 -20.61
CA PRO A 223 -3.38 -2.20 -21.82
C PRO A 223 -2.70 -2.74 -23.09
N GLN A 224 -3.50 -3.08 -24.10
CA GLN A 224 -3.06 -3.60 -25.42
C GLN A 224 -2.35 -4.96 -25.43
N THR A 225 -1.96 -5.52 -24.28
CA THR A 225 -1.21 -6.78 -24.24
C THR A 225 -2.05 -7.99 -24.64
N HIS A 226 -3.37 -8.00 -24.38
CA HIS A 226 -4.22 -9.12 -24.81
C HIS A 226 -4.22 -9.30 -26.34
N HIS A 227 -4.35 -8.18 -27.05
CA HIS A 227 -4.31 -8.16 -28.51
C HIS A 227 -2.97 -8.68 -29.03
N TRP A 228 -1.87 -8.18 -28.49
CA TRP A 228 -0.52 -8.61 -28.89
C TRP A 228 -0.23 -10.09 -28.56
N VAL A 229 -0.52 -10.50 -27.33
CA VAL A 229 -0.13 -11.82 -26.80
C VAL A 229 -0.98 -12.94 -27.37
N TYR A 230 -2.29 -12.72 -27.55
CA TYR A 230 -3.24 -13.77 -27.93
C TYR A 230 -3.85 -13.58 -29.31
N GLU A 231 -4.31 -12.38 -29.67
CA GLU A 231 -4.93 -12.14 -31.00
C GLU A 231 -3.88 -12.10 -32.12
N GLN A 232 -2.66 -11.64 -31.82
CA GLN A 232 -1.51 -11.73 -32.73
C GLN A 232 -0.61 -12.95 -32.45
N HIS A 233 -1.06 -13.87 -31.61
CA HIS A 233 -0.44 -15.18 -31.37
C HIS A 233 0.99 -15.18 -30.83
N TRP A 234 1.49 -14.07 -30.29
CA TRP A 234 2.88 -13.96 -29.82
C TRP A 234 3.27 -15.07 -28.83
N LEU A 235 2.40 -15.42 -27.86
CA LEU A 235 2.74 -16.45 -26.86
C LEU A 235 2.83 -17.85 -27.47
N ALA A 236 1.90 -18.17 -28.37
CA ALA A 236 1.89 -19.46 -29.06
C ALA A 236 3.09 -19.60 -30.00
N ASP A 237 3.45 -18.52 -30.70
CA ASP A 237 4.63 -18.47 -31.55
C ASP A 237 5.92 -18.61 -30.74
N PHE A 238 5.99 -17.96 -29.57
CA PHE A 238 7.13 -18.06 -28.66
C PHE A 238 7.33 -19.49 -28.13
N PHE A 239 6.27 -20.12 -27.62
CA PHE A 239 6.35 -21.50 -27.14
C PHE A 239 6.67 -22.50 -28.27
N SER A 240 6.05 -22.34 -29.44
CA SER A 240 6.38 -23.14 -30.63
C SER A 240 7.85 -22.99 -31.01
N ALA A 241 8.40 -21.78 -30.90
CA ALA A 241 9.79 -21.51 -31.22
C ALA A 241 10.77 -22.14 -30.22
N ILE A 242 10.42 -22.19 -28.91
CA ILE A 242 11.21 -22.93 -27.92
C ILE A 242 11.25 -24.41 -28.30
N GLU A 243 10.10 -25.03 -28.56
CA GLU A 243 10.01 -26.46 -28.91
C GLU A 243 10.78 -26.79 -30.20
N ALA A 244 10.69 -25.91 -31.21
CA ALA A 244 11.42 -26.05 -32.47
C ALA A 244 12.95 -25.98 -32.30
N ASN A 245 13.43 -25.35 -31.22
CA ASN A 245 14.85 -25.09 -30.94
C ASN A 245 15.41 -25.91 -29.76
N HIS A 246 14.73 -26.97 -29.32
CA HIS A 246 15.13 -27.84 -28.20
C HIS A 246 16.55 -28.46 -28.30
N SER A 247 17.20 -28.40 -29.46
CA SER A 247 18.58 -28.88 -29.61
C SER A 247 19.60 -28.00 -28.86
N TRP A 248 19.28 -26.72 -28.68
CA TRP A 248 20.13 -25.71 -28.03
C TRP A 248 19.42 -24.85 -26.98
N LEU A 249 18.08 -24.78 -26.99
CA LEU A 249 17.26 -24.01 -26.05
C LEU A 249 16.30 -24.93 -25.30
N ASP A 250 16.50 -25.05 -23.99
CA ASP A 250 15.58 -25.77 -23.10
C ASP A 250 14.76 -24.76 -22.26
N CYS A 251 13.53 -25.12 -21.87
CA CYS A 251 12.70 -24.31 -20.96
C CYS A 251 12.22 -25.15 -19.77
N PRO A 252 13.08 -25.44 -18.79
CA PRO A 252 12.79 -26.39 -17.71
C PRO A 252 12.04 -25.73 -16.55
N ARG A 253 11.50 -26.57 -15.65
CA ARG A 253 11.17 -26.15 -14.30
C ARG A 253 12.45 -25.71 -13.58
N ALA A 254 12.37 -24.66 -12.77
CA ALA A 254 13.54 -24.11 -12.11
C ALA A 254 14.20 -25.17 -11.22
N SER A 255 13.41 -25.95 -10.48
CA SER A 255 13.96 -26.94 -9.56
C SER A 255 14.65 -28.12 -10.26
N ASP A 256 14.21 -28.51 -11.47
CA ASP A 256 14.90 -29.52 -12.29
C ASP A 256 16.30 -29.03 -12.74
N TYR A 257 16.42 -27.77 -13.11
CA TYR A 257 17.72 -27.16 -13.42
C TYR A 257 18.64 -27.12 -12.18
N LEU A 258 18.10 -26.66 -11.04
CA LEU A 258 18.86 -26.52 -9.79
C LEU A 258 19.32 -27.86 -9.19
N ASP A 259 18.67 -28.98 -9.53
CA ASP A 259 19.07 -30.31 -9.07
C ASP A 259 20.14 -30.96 -9.96
N SER A 260 20.25 -30.49 -11.20
CA SER A 260 21.18 -31.04 -12.20
C SER A 260 22.47 -30.23 -12.37
N HIS A 261 22.50 -28.99 -11.86
CA HIS A 261 23.61 -28.06 -12.02
C HIS A 261 24.08 -27.55 -10.67
N GLU A 262 25.39 -27.34 -10.52
CA GLU A 262 25.98 -26.70 -9.33
C GLU A 262 25.80 -25.16 -9.39
N PRO A 263 25.75 -24.48 -8.23
CA PRO A 263 25.72 -23.02 -8.19
C PRO A 263 27.02 -22.43 -8.76
N LEU A 264 26.93 -21.24 -9.37
CA LEU A 264 28.11 -20.49 -9.83
C LEU A 264 29.00 -20.02 -8.67
N GLY A 265 28.43 -19.90 -7.47
CA GLY A 265 29.16 -19.57 -6.26
C GLY A 265 28.26 -19.05 -5.14
N THR A 266 28.89 -18.31 -4.23
CA THR A 266 28.21 -17.63 -3.12
C THR A 266 28.22 -16.11 -3.34
N VAL A 267 27.09 -15.45 -3.06
CA VAL A 267 26.94 -13.99 -3.14
C VAL A 267 26.15 -13.47 -1.94
N TYR A 268 26.43 -12.23 -1.51
CA TYR A 268 25.71 -11.56 -0.44
C TYR A 268 25.20 -10.22 -0.95
N PHE A 269 23.90 -9.99 -0.83
CA PHE A 269 23.28 -8.77 -1.32
C PHE A 269 23.16 -7.70 -0.22
N PRO A 270 23.29 -6.41 -0.57
CA PRO A 270 22.84 -5.33 0.30
C PRO A 270 21.31 -5.33 0.42
N THR A 271 20.75 -4.40 1.20
CA THR A 271 19.32 -4.10 1.12
C THR A 271 19.00 -3.57 -0.28
N ALA A 272 18.09 -4.24 -0.99
CA ALA A 272 17.79 -3.93 -2.39
C ALA A 272 16.36 -4.34 -2.79
N SER A 273 15.96 -3.85 -3.96
CA SER A 273 14.79 -4.27 -4.74
C SER A 273 15.10 -3.92 -6.20
N TYR A 274 14.15 -4.05 -7.12
CA TYR A 274 14.31 -3.48 -8.46
C TYR A 274 14.43 -1.95 -8.37
N ARG A 275 15.17 -1.36 -9.31
CA ARG A 275 15.57 0.06 -9.24
C ARG A 275 14.38 1.00 -9.07
N GLU A 276 13.32 0.79 -9.85
CA GLU A 276 12.12 1.61 -9.84
C GLU A 276 11.50 1.67 -8.43
N MET A 277 11.47 0.53 -7.71
CA MET A 277 11.01 0.48 -6.31
C MET A 277 11.80 1.42 -5.41
N THR A 278 13.14 1.34 -5.48
CA THR A 278 14.02 2.13 -4.60
C THR A 278 13.89 3.64 -4.85
N GLU A 279 13.59 4.04 -6.08
CA GLU A 279 13.35 5.43 -6.49
C GLU A 279 12.06 5.98 -5.87
N TRP A 280 10.96 5.21 -5.91
CA TRP A 280 9.65 5.63 -5.41
C TRP A 280 9.64 5.91 -3.90
N THR A 281 10.60 5.35 -3.17
CA THR A 281 10.77 5.60 -1.74
C THR A 281 11.27 7.02 -1.43
N LEU A 282 11.88 7.70 -2.40
CA LEU A 282 12.42 9.05 -2.23
C LEU A 282 11.30 10.09 -2.26
N SER A 283 11.55 11.23 -1.60
CA SER A 283 10.64 12.37 -1.58
C SER A 283 11.39 13.70 -1.52
N GLY A 284 10.72 14.77 -1.97
CA GLY A 284 11.26 16.13 -1.98
C GLY A 284 12.60 16.20 -2.71
N ARG A 285 13.54 16.98 -2.16
CA ARG A 285 14.87 17.24 -2.74
C ARG A 285 15.69 15.98 -3.06
N ALA A 286 15.53 14.89 -2.29
CA ALA A 286 16.29 13.67 -2.51
C ALA A 286 15.89 12.99 -3.83
N ALA A 287 14.59 12.95 -4.14
CA ALA A 287 14.09 12.42 -5.41
C ALA A 287 14.61 13.26 -6.59
N GLU A 288 14.59 14.60 -6.44
CA GLU A 288 15.07 15.52 -7.47
C GLU A 288 16.56 15.30 -7.81
N ILE A 289 17.42 15.20 -6.78
CA ILE A 289 18.86 14.95 -6.98
C ILE A 289 19.08 13.59 -7.65
N TYR A 290 18.32 12.57 -7.28
CA TYR A 290 18.44 11.23 -7.87
C TYR A 290 18.04 11.24 -9.35
N HIS A 291 16.94 11.90 -9.70
CA HIS A 291 16.50 12.06 -11.09
C HIS A 291 17.51 12.84 -11.93
N ASP A 292 17.99 13.97 -11.43
CA ASP A 292 19.03 14.76 -12.09
C ASP A 292 20.31 13.93 -12.32
N ALA A 293 20.66 13.04 -11.39
CA ALA A 293 21.79 12.14 -11.56
C ALA A 293 21.53 11.10 -12.67
N LEU A 294 20.34 10.48 -12.68
CA LEU A 294 19.96 9.52 -13.73
C LEU A 294 19.96 10.15 -15.13
N GLU A 295 19.48 11.39 -15.27
CA GLU A 295 19.47 12.12 -16.54
C GLU A 295 20.89 12.43 -17.05
N ARG A 296 21.86 12.61 -16.13
CA ARG A 296 23.26 12.89 -16.49
C ARG A 296 24.06 11.65 -16.82
N LEU A 297 23.73 10.49 -16.26
CA LEU A 297 24.52 9.26 -16.41
C LEU A 297 24.80 8.90 -17.88
N PRO A 298 23.83 8.94 -18.82
CA PRO A 298 24.10 8.61 -20.22
C PRO A 298 25.16 9.48 -20.91
N SER A 299 25.45 10.67 -20.37
CA SER A 299 26.48 11.57 -20.90
C SER A 299 27.90 11.30 -20.37
N LEU A 300 28.05 10.39 -19.41
CA LEU A 300 29.34 10.01 -18.83
C LEU A 300 29.93 8.81 -19.56
N GLU A 301 31.25 8.79 -19.75
CA GLU A 301 31.99 7.71 -20.44
C GLU A 301 31.77 6.31 -19.82
N GLN A 302 31.40 6.26 -18.53
CA GLN A 302 31.12 5.03 -17.77
C GLN A 302 29.71 5.04 -17.13
N GLY A 303 28.77 5.76 -17.74
CA GLY A 303 27.42 5.96 -17.19
C GLY A 303 26.69 4.66 -16.83
N GLU A 304 26.73 3.66 -17.71
CA GLU A 304 26.09 2.37 -17.51
C GLU A 304 26.72 1.54 -16.39
N GLU A 305 28.05 1.59 -16.24
CA GLU A 305 28.77 0.93 -15.16
C GLU A 305 28.47 1.58 -13.81
N LEU A 306 28.50 2.92 -13.76
CA LEU A 306 28.18 3.69 -12.55
C LEU A 306 26.72 3.47 -12.10
N LEU A 307 25.81 3.30 -13.05
CA LEU A 307 24.39 3.06 -12.78
C LEU A 307 24.15 1.77 -11.96
N ARG A 308 25.06 0.78 -12.04
CA ARG A 308 24.99 -0.49 -11.29
C ARG A 308 25.17 -0.30 -9.78
N TYR A 309 25.92 0.74 -9.40
CA TYR A 309 26.24 1.07 -8.01
C TYR A 309 25.38 2.20 -7.45
N LEU A 310 24.54 2.84 -8.29
CA LEU A 310 23.67 3.93 -7.90
C LEU A 310 22.36 3.42 -7.29
N ASN A 311 22.38 3.21 -5.98
CA ASN A 311 21.20 2.84 -5.20
C ASN A 311 20.43 4.08 -4.70
N ALA A 312 19.09 4.01 -4.66
CA ALA A 312 18.23 5.03 -4.08
C ALA A 312 17.92 4.71 -2.59
N GLY A 313 16.63 4.59 -2.23
CA GLY A 313 16.22 4.26 -0.86
C GLY A 313 15.83 2.79 -0.66
N SER A 314 15.61 2.43 0.61
CA SER A 314 15.04 1.12 1.00
C SER A 314 13.51 1.19 1.02
N TRP A 315 12.82 0.09 0.67
CA TRP A 315 11.36 -0.01 0.72
C TRP A 315 10.77 0.46 2.07
N ARG A 316 11.43 0.21 3.20
CA ARG A 316 10.98 0.66 4.53
C ARG A 316 10.78 2.17 4.63
N ASN A 317 11.45 2.96 3.77
CA ASN A 317 11.31 4.41 3.75
C ASN A 317 9.90 4.86 3.34
N PHE A 318 9.04 3.99 2.78
CA PHE A 318 7.63 4.30 2.62
C PHE A 318 6.93 4.60 3.95
N PHE A 319 7.34 3.99 5.06
CA PHE A 319 6.83 4.32 6.39
C PHE A 319 7.34 5.68 6.91
N SER A 320 8.44 6.19 6.36
CA SER A 320 8.91 7.56 6.64
C SER A 320 8.23 8.57 5.73
N LYS A 321 8.01 8.21 4.46
CA LYS A 321 7.37 9.04 3.43
C LYS A 321 5.88 9.24 3.70
N TYR A 322 5.19 8.17 4.10
CA TYR A 322 3.75 8.14 4.31
C TYR A 322 3.43 7.76 5.76
N SER A 323 3.06 8.77 6.56
CA SER A 323 2.68 8.57 7.95
C SER A 323 1.44 7.71 8.10
N GLU A 324 0.52 7.73 7.13
CA GLU A 324 -0.70 6.93 7.13
C GLU A 324 -0.39 5.43 6.94
N SER A 325 0.54 5.10 6.04
CA SER A 325 1.06 3.73 5.89
C SER A 325 1.74 3.26 7.18
N ASN A 326 2.57 4.12 7.77
CA ASN A 326 3.25 3.79 9.03
C ASN A 326 2.26 3.57 10.18
N LEU A 327 1.21 4.39 10.28
CA LEU A 327 0.15 4.23 11.28
C LEU A 327 -0.54 2.86 11.12
N LEU A 328 -0.98 2.52 9.91
CA LEU A 328 -1.58 1.21 9.62
C LEU A 328 -0.62 0.06 9.98
N HIS A 329 0.65 0.18 9.59
CA HIS A 329 1.66 -0.83 9.83
C HIS A 329 1.96 -1.02 11.32
N LYS A 330 2.12 0.07 12.08
CA LYS A 330 2.39 -0.03 13.53
C LYS A 330 1.18 -0.57 14.29
N GLN A 331 -0.03 -0.27 13.85
CA GLN A 331 -1.24 -0.92 14.38
C GLN A 331 -1.25 -2.43 14.09
N MET A 332 -0.88 -2.84 12.87
CA MET A 332 -0.73 -4.26 12.51
C MET A 332 0.30 -4.96 13.38
N LEU A 333 1.48 -4.36 13.59
CA LEU A 333 2.51 -4.94 14.47
C LEU A 333 2.05 -5.06 15.92
N ALA A 334 1.40 -4.03 16.46
CA ALA A 334 0.89 -4.05 17.83
C ALA A 334 -0.18 -5.14 18.01
N LEU A 335 -1.04 -5.35 17.01
CA LEU A 335 -2.02 -6.42 17.03
C LEU A 335 -1.35 -7.80 16.92
N SER A 336 -0.35 -7.96 16.06
CA SER A 336 0.45 -9.19 15.95
C SER A 336 1.08 -9.60 17.28
N GLU A 337 1.67 -8.64 18.00
CA GLU A 337 2.23 -8.90 19.33
C GLU A 337 1.15 -9.35 20.34
N ARG A 338 -0.04 -8.77 20.30
CA ARG A 338 -1.18 -9.20 21.13
C ARG A 338 -1.61 -10.64 20.80
N PHE A 339 -1.65 -11.02 19.53
CA PHE A 339 -1.97 -12.40 19.12
C PHE A 339 -1.00 -13.42 19.71
N GLN A 340 0.31 -13.11 19.71
CA GLN A 340 1.32 -13.97 20.31
C GLN A 340 1.12 -14.13 21.81
N LYS A 341 0.80 -13.04 22.53
CA LYS A 341 0.51 -13.07 23.97
C LYS A 341 -0.76 -13.85 24.30
N ALA A 342 -1.79 -13.77 23.46
CA ALA A 342 -3.09 -14.41 23.68
C ALA A 342 -3.12 -15.91 23.30
N GLN A 343 -2.15 -16.40 22.54
CA GLN A 343 -2.10 -17.78 22.03
C GLN A 343 -2.31 -18.87 23.11
N PRO A 344 -1.72 -18.78 24.32
CA PRO A 344 -1.86 -19.84 25.33
C PRO A 344 -3.27 -20.00 25.91
N ASP A 345 -4.06 -18.92 25.95
CA ASP A 345 -5.36 -18.89 26.63
C ASP A 345 -6.57 -19.01 25.66
N ALA A 346 -6.31 -18.92 24.36
CA ALA A 346 -7.36 -18.79 23.35
C ALA A 346 -7.88 -20.15 22.82
N PRO A 347 -9.19 -20.26 22.52
CA PRO A 347 -9.70 -21.39 21.76
C PRO A 347 -9.08 -21.46 20.36
N LYS A 348 -8.33 -22.53 20.07
CA LYS A 348 -7.51 -22.69 18.85
C LYS A 348 -8.22 -22.29 17.56
N ARG A 349 -9.46 -22.77 17.33
CA ARG A 349 -10.21 -22.47 16.09
C ARG A 349 -10.54 -20.99 15.93
N ALA A 350 -10.99 -20.34 17.01
CA ALA A 350 -11.35 -18.92 16.98
C ALA A 350 -10.09 -18.05 16.81
N TRP A 351 -8.99 -18.43 17.49
CA TRP A 351 -7.70 -17.76 17.35
C TRP A 351 -7.16 -17.85 15.92
N LEU A 352 -7.15 -19.05 15.32
CA LEU A 352 -6.65 -19.24 13.94
C LEU A 352 -7.45 -18.43 12.91
N ALA A 353 -8.77 -18.39 13.05
CA ALA A 353 -9.62 -17.59 12.17
C ALA A 353 -9.31 -16.08 12.27
N ALA A 354 -9.17 -15.57 13.50
CA ALA A 354 -8.83 -14.17 13.74
C ALA A 354 -7.38 -13.83 13.31
N TYR A 355 -6.46 -14.77 13.50
CA TYR A 355 -5.06 -14.62 13.10
C TYR A 355 -4.92 -14.60 11.57
N ARG A 356 -5.73 -15.39 10.84
CA ARG A 356 -5.79 -15.32 9.37
C ARG A 356 -6.17 -13.92 8.87
N ASP A 357 -7.13 -13.25 9.53
CA ASP A 357 -7.47 -11.86 9.19
C ASP A 357 -6.32 -10.88 9.51
N LEU A 358 -5.54 -11.11 10.56
CA LEU A 358 -4.31 -10.33 10.80
C LEU A 358 -3.29 -10.54 9.68
N LEU A 359 -3.02 -11.79 9.29
CA LEU A 359 -2.09 -12.11 8.20
C LEU A 359 -2.57 -11.50 6.87
N ALA A 360 -3.88 -11.52 6.61
CA ALA A 360 -4.47 -10.86 5.45
C ALA A 360 -4.20 -9.34 5.45
N ALA A 361 -4.27 -8.67 6.61
CA ALA A 361 -3.96 -7.25 6.74
C ALA A 361 -2.48 -6.89 6.45
N GLN A 362 -1.61 -7.87 6.18
CA GLN A 362 -0.21 -7.67 5.81
C GLN A 362 0.04 -7.60 4.30
N CYS A 363 -1.00 -7.75 3.46
CA CYS A 363 -0.91 -7.57 2.01
C CYS A 363 -0.29 -6.21 1.67
N ASN A 364 0.76 -6.23 0.85
CA ASN A 364 1.72 -5.14 0.78
C ASN A 364 1.18 -3.84 0.14
N ASP A 365 0.25 -3.94 -0.81
CA ASP A 365 -0.03 -2.93 -1.83
C ASP A 365 -0.47 -1.59 -1.24
N ALA A 366 -1.27 -1.64 -0.17
CA ALA A 366 -1.75 -0.44 0.51
C ALA A 366 -0.77 0.13 1.54
N TYR A 367 0.47 -0.36 1.61
CA TYR A 367 1.54 0.20 2.44
C TYR A 367 2.50 1.12 1.67
N TRP A 368 2.45 1.15 0.34
CA TRP A 368 3.39 1.92 -0.47
C TRP A 368 2.77 2.41 -1.77
N HIS A 369 3.48 3.25 -2.52
CA HIS A 369 3.00 3.74 -3.81
C HIS A 369 4.15 3.88 -4.80
N GLY A 370 3.93 3.38 -6.01
CA GLY A 370 4.81 3.52 -7.17
C GLY A 370 4.01 4.02 -8.37
N VAL A 371 3.86 3.17 -9.39
CA VAL A 371 3.05 3.45 -10.60
C VAL A 371 1.62 2.93 -10.49
N PHE A 372 1.37 1.96 -9.61
CA PHE A 372 0.04 1.41 -9.35
C PHE A 372 -0.59 2.14 -8.17
N GLY A 373 -1.93 2.28 -8.19
CA GLY A 373 -2.69 3.08 -7.21
C GLY A 373 -2.25 2.86 -5.75
N GLY A 374 -1.98 1.61 -5.35
CA GLY A 374 -1.32 1.27 -4.09
C GLY A 374 -1.95 1.97 -2.86
N LEU A 375 -1.10 2.55 -2.00
CA LEU A 375 -1.52 3.35 -0.86
C LEU A 375 -2.51 4.46 -1.26
N TYR A 376 -2.44 5.04 -2.46
CA TYR A 376 -3.37 6.10 -2.88
C TYR A 376 -4.78 5.59 -3.16
N ALA A 377 -4.99 4.29 -3.39
CA ALA A 377 -6.29 3.69 -3.61
C ALA A 377 -7.07 3.49 -2.28
N PRO A 378 -8.19 4.21 -2.04
CA PRO A 378 -8.91 4.11 -0.78
C PRO A 378 -9.49 2.71 -0.49
N HIS A 379 -9.89 1.99 -1.54
CA HIS A 379 -10.45 0.64 -1.43
C HIS A 379 -9.42 -0.39 -0.96
N LEU A 380 -8.15 -0.26 -1.37
CA LEU A 380 -7.06 -1.14 -0.89
C LEU A 380 -6.74 -0.86 0.59
N ARG A 381 -6.61 0.42 0.97
CA ARG A 381 -6.43 0.80 2.40
C ARG A 381 -7.60 0.30 3.26
N HIS A 382 -8.84 0.47 2.77
CA HIS A 382 -10.02 -0.05 3.44
C HIS A 382 -10.00 -1.57 3.56
N GLY A 383 -9.58 -2.30 2.52
CA GLY A 383 -9.39 -3.74 2.55
C GLY A 383 -8.51 -4.19 3.71
N LEU A 384 -7.34 -3.56 3.89
CA LEU A 384 -6.44 -3.87 5.01
C LEU A 384 -7.03 -3.49 6.37
N TYR A 385 -7.58 -2.28 6.52
CA TYR A 385 -8.23 -1.88 7.77
C TYR A 385 -9.39 -2.82 8.13
N SER A 386 -10.17 -3.27 7.15
CA SER A 386 -11.28 -4.19 7.37
C SER A 386 -10.82 -5.52 7.94
N ARG A 387 -9.77 -6.11 7.35
CA ARG A 387 -9.13 -7.34 7.87
C ARG A 387 -8.55 -7.12 9.27
N LEU A 388 -7.82 -6.02 9.48
CA LEU A 388 -7.21 -5.70 10.76
C LEU A 388 -8.25 -5.52 11.89
N LEU A 389 -9.36 -4.86 11.59
CA LEU A 389 -10.44 -4.60 12.56
C LEU A 389 -11.26 -5.86 12.87
N ARG A 390 -11.44 -6.77 11.90
CA ARG A 390 -12.03 -8.10 12.17
C ARG A 390 -11.15 -8.90 13.11
N ALA A 391 -9.84 -8.93 12.86
CA ALA A 391 -8.87 -9.59 13.71
C ALA A 391 -8.87 -9.01 15.13
N GLU A 392 -8.83 -7.67 15.26
CA GLU A 392 -8.88 -6.99 16.56
C GLU A 392 -10.17 -7.30 17.33
N ALA A 393 -11.33 -7.14 16.69
CA ALA A 393 -12.63 -7.39 17.34
C ALA A 393 -12.81 -8.85 17.77
N ALA A 394 -12.27 -9.80 17.00
CA ALA A 394 -12.27 -11.21 17.36
C ALA A 394 -11.32 -11.50 18.53
N LEU A 395 -10.12 -10.91 18.53
CA LEU A 395 -9.14 -11.06 19.61
C LEU A 395 -9.67 -10.49 20.94
N GLU A 396 -10.29 -9.32 20.92
CA GLU A 396 -10.88 -8.71 22.13
C GLU A 396 -11.99 -9.57 22.76
N LYS A 397 -12.74 -10.33 21.94
CA LYS A 397 -13.72 -11.30 22.43
C LYS A 397 -13.04 -12.49 23.11
N ILE A 398 -11.94 -12.98 22.55
CA ILE A 398 -11.12 -14.05 23.12
C ILE A 398 -10.54 -13.59 24.47
N GLU A 399 -9.98 -12.39 24.52
CA GLU A 399 -9.41 -11.76 25.72
C GLU A 399 -10.47 -11.36 26.75
N LYS A 400 -11.76 -11.35 26.37
CA LYS A 400 -12.88 -10.84 27.19
C LYS A 400 -12.63 -9.41 27.67
N HIS A 401 -11.97 -8.60 26.82
CA HIS A 401 -11.42 -7.28 27.17
C HIS A 401 -12.47 -6.34 27.80
N PHE A 402 -13.68 -6.30 27.21
CA PHE A 402 -14.77 -5.44 27.67
C PHE A 402 -15.77 -6.11 28.62
N ARG A 403 -15.39 -7.21 29.29
CA ARG A 403 -16.32 -7.94 30.18
C ARG A 403 -16.68 -7.15 31.45
N LYS A 404 -15.73 -6.40 32.00
CA LYS A 404 -15.90 -5.64 33.25
C LYS A 404 -16.27 -4.18 33.00
N HIS A 405 -15.64 -3.58 32.00
CA HIS A 405 -15.77 -2.16 31.66
C HIS A 405 -16.14 -2.05 30.18
N PRO A 406 -17.21 -1.29 29.82
CA PRO A 406 -17.65 -1.16 28.43
C PRO A 406 -16.74 -0.25 27.59
N VAL A 407 -15.83 0.48 28.25
CA VAL A 407 -14.85 1.38 27.63
C VAL A 407 -13.50 1.17 28.34
N SER A 408 -12.41 1.39 27.63
CA SER A 408 -11.05 1.43 28.20
C SER A 408 -10.20 2.45 27.46
N SER A 409 -9.34 3.17 28.18
CA SER A 409 -8.26 3.96 27.58
C SER A 409 -6.90 3.61 28.14
N ALA A 410 -5.89 3.66 27.28
CA ALA A 410 -4.49 3.43 27.64
C ALA A 410 -3.56 4.28 26.77
N PRO A 411 -2.50 4.87 27.35
CA PRO A 411 -1.41 5.42 26.57
C PRO A 411 -0.73 4.32 25.73
N CYS A 412 -0.25 4.69 24.55
CA CYS A 412 0.49 3.81 23.64
C CYS A 412 1.57 4.60 22.90
N ASP A 413 2.72 3.98 22.66
CA ASP A 413 3.79 4.54 21.82
C ASP A 413 4.00 3.65 20.59
N TRP A 414 3.09 3.76 19.62
CA TRP A 414 3.19 3.01 18.36
C TRP A 414 4.38 3.45 17.50
N PHE A 415 4.92 4.64 17.74
CA PHE A 415 5.94 5.26 16.90
C PHE A 415 7.34 5.25 17.51
N GLY A 416 7.50 4.78 18.76
CA GLY A 416 8.77 4.74 19.48
C GLY A 416 9.39 6.12 19.71
N LYS A 417 8.56 7.17 19.76
CA LYS A 417 9.01 8.58 19.85
C LYS A 417 8.97 9.13 21.28
N GLY A 418 8.56 8.33 22.26
CA GLY A 418 8.40 8.75 23.66
C GLY A 418 7.31 9.81 23.88
N ARG A 419 6.48 10.07 22.86
CA ARG A 419 5.29 10.93 22.92
C ARG A 419 4.08 9.99 22.89
N GLU A 420 3.53 9.71 24.07
CA GLU A 420 2.46 8.73 24.21
C GLU A 420 1.18 9.21 23.52
N ALA A 421 0.75 8.50 22.48
CA ALA A 421 -0.60 8.59 21.96
C ALA A 421 -1.59 7.99 22.97
N LEU A 422 -2.87 8.35 22.87
CA LEU A 422 -3.91 7.78 23.72
C LEU A 422 -4.87 6.96 22.87
N GLU A 423 -4.98 5.66 23.15
CA GLU A 423 -5.98 4.81 22.55
C GLU A 423 -7.19 4.69 23.48
N ILE A 424 -8.39 5.02 22.98
CA ILE A 424 -9.66 4.86 23.70
C ILE A 424 -10.52 3.88 22.93
N ARG A 425 -11.09 2.87 23.61
CA ARG A 425 -11.75 1.73 22.95
C ARG A 425 -13.03 1.34 23.65
N SER A 426 -13.96 0.82 22.86
CA SER A 426 -15.15 0.07 23.25
C SER A 426 -15.25 -1.20 22.38
N PRO A 427 -16.27 -2.07 22.59
CA PRO A 427 -16.55 -3.18 21.69
C PRO A 427 -16.87 -2.78 20.25
N ARG A 428 -17.29 -1.53 20.00
CA ARG A 428 -17.74 -1.07 18.66
C ARG A 428 -16.78 -0.11 18.00
N VAL A 429 -16.05 0.71 18.77
CA VAL A 429 -15.21 1.78 18.24
C VAL A 429 -13.87 1.81 18.96
N SER A 430 -12.79 2.10 18.23
CA SER A 430 -11.50 2.49 18.81
C SER A 430 -11.00 3.80 18.18
N CYS A 431 -10.54 4.71 19.02
CA CYS A 431 -10.04 6.02 18.63
C CYS A 431 -8.58 6.16 19.05
N LEU A 432 -7.74 6.72 18.17
CA LEU A 432 -6.35 7.07 18.50
C LEU A 432 -6.20 8.58 18.52
N ILE A 433 -5.81 9.14 19.66
CA ILE A 433 -5.50 10.55 19.81
C ILE A 433 -3.99 10.71 19.73
N GLU A 434 -3.52 11.64 18.90
CA GLU A 434 -2.10 11.94 18.66
C GLU A 434 -1.72 13.30 19.27
N PRO A 435 -1.14 13.32 20.49
CA PRO A 435 -0.84 14.57 21.19
C PRO A 435 0.28 15.35 20.53
N SER A 436 1.18 14.68 19.78
CA SER A 436 2.27 15.35 19.10
C SER A 436 1.85 16.15 17.86
N ASP A 437 0.60 15.96 17.41
CA ASP A 437 -0.02 16.64 16.27
C ASP A 437 -1.37 17.27 16.67
N GLY A 438 -1.32 18.34 17.47
CA GLY A 438 -2.51 19.13 17.85
C GLY A 438 -3.54 18.41 18.73
N ALA A 439 -3.18 17.28 19.36
CA ALA A 439 -4.12 16.35 20.00
C ALA A 439 -5.30 16.02 19.07
N THR A 440 -4.99 15.73 17.82
CA THR A 440 -5.96 15.30 16.81
C THR A 440 -6.33 13.83 16.99
N VAL A 441 -7.45 13.42 16.41
CA VAL A 441 -7.85 12.01 16.35
C VAL A 441 -7.37 11.44 15.01
N ALA A 442 -6.28 10.67 15.06
CA ALA A 442 -5.60 10.09 13.91
C ALA A 442 -6.32 8.86 13.33
N ALA A 443 -7.16 8.20 14.15
CA ALA A 443 -7.97 7.06 13.71
C ALA A 443 -9.31 7.04 14.45
N ILE A 444 -10.40 6.77 13.73
CA ILE A 444 -11.72 6.45 14.29
C ILE A 444 -12.16 5.14 13.63
N ARG A 445 -11.99 4.03 14.34
CA ARG A 445 -12.14 2.69 13.80
C ARG A 445 -13.44 2.07 14.28
N SER A 446 -14.39 1.88 13.37
CA SER A 446 -15.61 1.13 13.62
C SER A 446 -15.34 -0.37 13.42
N LYS A 447 -15.39 -1.13 14.51
CA LYS A 447 -15.24 -2.59 14.51
C LYS A 447 -16.48 -3.29 13.95
N THR A 448 -17.64 -2.64 14.03
CA THR A 448 -18.89 -3.19 13.47
C THR A 448 -18.94 -3.03 11.96
N ALA A 449 -18.55 -1.87 11.43
CA ALA A 449 -18.48 -1.62 9.99
C ALA A 449 -17.14 -2.09 9.37
N CYS A 450 -16.17 -2.51 10.19
CA CYS A 450 -14.81 -2.85 9.77
C CYS A 450 -14.16 -1.72 8.95
N ALA A 451 -14.32 -0.47 9.40
CA ALA A 451 -13.89 0.72 8.67
C ALA A 451 -13.15 1.70 9.59
N ASN A 452 -12.03 2.25 9.12
CA ASN A 452 -11.41 3.43 9.71
C ASN A 452 -11.95 4.68 9.00
N LEU A 453 -12.59 5.58 9.75
CA LEU A 453 -13.20 6.80 9.21
C LEU A 453 -12.18 7.90 8.96
N VAL A 454 -11.05 7.87 9.66
CA VAL A 454 -9.91 8.75 9.39
C VAL A 454 -8.91 7.98 8.54
N ASN A 455 -9.31 7.73 7.29
CA ASN A 455 -8.54 6.98 6.28
C ASN A 455 -8.25 7.86 5.05
N SER A 456 -7.91 9.12 5.29
CA SER A 456 -7.51 10.08 4.26
C SER A 456 -6.00 10.13 4.14
N LEU A 457 -5.48 10.58 2.99
CA LEU A 457 -4.06 10.87 2.83
C LEU A 457 -3.81 12.37 2.90
N ARG A 458 -2.70 12.74 3.54
CA ARG A 458 -2.08 14.06 3.34
C ARG A 458 -1.65 14.20 1.88
N ARG A 459 -2.04 15.29 1.25
CA ARG A 459 -1.60 15.62 -0.11
C ARG A 459 -0.14 16.08 -0.06
N ARG A 460 0.74 15.31 -0.71
CA ARG A 460 2.19 15.51 -0.71
C ARG A 460 2.71 15.73 -2.13
N PRO A 461 3.86 16.41 -2.30
CA PRO A 461 4.53 16.42 -3.59
C PRO A 461 5.03 15.01 -3.93
N GLU A 462 4.66 14.51 -5.11
CA GLU A 462 5.24 13.31 -5.72
C GLU A 462 6.11 13.73 -6.91
N ALA A 463 7.17 12.95 -7.19
CA ALA A 463 8.14 13.33 -8.21
C ALA A 463 7.49 13.49 -9.61
N TYR A 464 6.48 12.68 -9.91
CA TYR A 464 5.73 12.76 -11.17
C TYR A 464 4.83 14.01 -11.30
N HIS A 465 4.57 14.77 -10.23
CA HIS A 465 3.76 15.99 -10.33
C HIS A 465 4.38 17.05 -11.25
N ARG A 466 5.71 17.05 -11.43
CA ARG A 466 6.38 17.90 -12.42
C ARG A 466 5.90 17.62 -13.84
N LYS A 467 5.64 16.35 -14.17
CA LYS A 467 5.11 15.94 -15.48
C LYS A 467 3.68 16.45 -15.68
N VAL A 468 2.85 16.40 -14.63
CA VAL A 468 1.49 16.96 -14.64
C VAL A 468 1.50 18.48 -14.89
N GLN A 469 2.38 19.20 -14.19
CA GLN A 469 2.54 20.64 -14.37
C GLN A 469 3.06 21.01 -15.77
N ALA A 470 4.05 20.27 -16.28
CA ALA A 470 4.61 20.48 -17.61
C ALA A 470 3.56 20.20 -18.71
N ALA A 471 2.76 19.13 -18.57
CA ALA A 471 1.69 18.81 -19.52
C ALA A 471 0.64 19.93 -19.62
N ALA A 472 0.28 20.57 -18.49
CA ALA A 472 -0.64 21.71 -18.47
C ALA A 472 -0.07 22.95 -19.18
N GLN A 473 1.25 23.19 -19.10
CA GLN A 473 1.92 24.30 -19.78
C GLN A 473 2.08 24.05 -21.29
N SER A 474 2.32 22.80 -21.69
CA SER A 474 2.50 22.39 -23.09
C SER A 474 1.20 22.24 -23.87
N ALA A 475 0.02 22.23 -23.22
CA ALA A 475 -1.29 22.20 -23.90
C ALA A 475 -1.55 23.42 -24.81
N GLY A 476 -0.68 24.45 -24.79
CA GLY A 476 -0.65 25.57 -25.73
C GLY A 476 0.27 25.39 -26.96
N GLY A 477 0.94 24.25 -27.16
CA GLY A 477 1.87 24.01 -28.27
C GLY A 477 1.99 22.54 -28.69
N LEU A 478 2.14 22.30 -30.00
CA LEU A 478 2.31 20.96 -30.59
C LEU A 478 3.57 20.25 -30.07
N ALA A 479 3.41 19.24 -29.22
CA ALA A 479 4.48 18.32 -28.81
C ALA A 479 4.22 16.87 -29.26
N SER A 480 5.33 16.14 -29.47
CA SER A 480 5.43 14.85 -30.15
C SER A 480 4.73 13.68 -29.43
N ILE A 481 4.33 12.67 -30.20
CA ILE A 481 3.46 11.54 -29.83
C ILE A 481 4.14 10.54 -28.86
N HIS A 482 5.47 10.56 -28.71
CA HIS A 482 6.23 9.56 -27.95
C HIS A 482 6.34 9.79 -26.43
N ASP A 483 5.88 10.94 -25.92
CA ASP A 483 5.91 11.31 -24.49
C ASP A 483 4.51 11.64 -23.95
N ARG A 484 3.46 11.00 -24.49
CA ARG A 484 2.09 11.26 -24.02
C ARG A 484 1.95 10.85 -22.56
N VAL A 485 2.09 11.83 -21.68
CA VAL A 485 1.45 11.85 -20.37
C VAL A 485 -0.03 11.61 -20.61
N LEU A 486 -0.46 10.36 -20.47
CA LEU A 486 -1.87 10.00 -20.50
C LEU A 486 -2.48 10.62 -19.24
N SER A 487 -3.23 11.70 -19.42
CA SER A 487 -4.06 12.27 -18.37
C SER A 487 -5.48 11.81 -18.63
N LYS A 488 -6.15 11.25 -17.61
CA LYS A 488 -7.56 10.85 -17.75
C LYS A 488 -8.51 12.05 -17.70
N GLU A 489 -8.05 13.18 -17.17
CA GLU A 489 -8.82 14.42 -17.07
C GLU A 489 -7.97 15.67 -17.32
N GLU A 490 -8.62 16.75 -17.78
CA GLU A 490 -7.99 18.06 -17.95
C GLU A 490 -7.99 18.84 -16.63
N GLY A 491 -7.00 19.71 -16.42
CA GLY A 491 -6.96 20.61 -15.26
C GLY A 491 -6.43 19.98 -13.97
N LEU A 492 -5.76 18.83 -14.03
CA LEU A 492 -5.17 18.14 -12.88
C LEU A 492 -4.20 19.02 -12.07
N GLU A 493 -3.53 19.97 -12.72
CA GLU A 493 -2.59 20.89 -12.07
C GLU A 493 -3.26 21.75 -10.99
N ARG A 494 -4.58 21.97 -11.08
CA ARG A 494 -5.37 22.73 -10.10
C ARG A 494 -5.60 21.96 -8.80
N PHE A 495 -5.47 20.64 -8.84
CA PHE A 495 -5.62 19.75 -7.68
C PHE A 495 -4.28 19.44 -6.99
N LEU A 496 -3.16 19.99 -7.49
CA LEU A 496 -1.84 19.90 -6.86
C LEU A 496 -1.73 20.84 -5.64
N LEU A 497 -2.50 20.51 -4.61
CA LEU A 497 -2.48 21.17 -3.31
C LEU A 497 -1.63 20.34 -2.35
N TYR A 498 -0.79 20.99 -1.53
CA TYR A 498 0.09 20.30 -0.60
C TYR A 498 -0.21 20.69 0.84
N ASP A 499 -0.51 19.68 1.64
CA ASP A 499 -0.95 19.86 3.02
C ASP A 499 0.23 20.09 3.97
N ARG A 500 0.01 20.96 4.97
CA ARG A 500 1.01 21.28 6.01
C ARG A 500 1.18 20.17 7.04
N TYR A 501 0.12 19.42 7.32
CA TYR A 501 0.04 18.37 8.35
C TYR A 501 -0.86 17.23 7.87
N ASP A 502 -0.90 16.13 8.63
CA ASP A 502 -1.70 14.96 8.30
C ASP A 502 -3.21 15.23 8.45
N ARG A 503 -4.01 14.52 7.65
CA ARG A 503 -5.45 14.75 7.49
C ARG A 503 -6.25 13.96 8.54
N HIS A 504 -6.25 14.48 9.76
CA HIS A 504 -6.90 13.89 10.94
C HIS A 504 -8.25 14.55 11.26
N ALA A 505 -8.88 14.10 12.36
CA ALA A 505 -10.08 14.71 12.92
C ALA A 505 -9.78 15.55 14.18
N PHE A 506 -10.69 16.47 14.50
CA PHE A 506 -10.64 17.39 15.64
C PHE A 506 -9.44 18.35 15.65
N ARG A 507 -8.95 18.80 14.49
CA ARG A 507 -7.85 19.78 14.45
C ARG A 507 -8.35 21.18 14.76
N VAL A 508 -7.72 21.86 15.71
CA VAL A 508 -8.11 23.22 16.11
C VAL A 508 -7.44 24.22 15.18
N CYS A 509 -8.25 25.03 14.49
CA CYS A 509 -7.79 26.06 13.56
C CYS A 509 -8.22 27.43 14.09
N PHE A 510 -7.26 28.29 14.43
CA PHE A 510 -7.50 29.72 14.70
C PHE A 510 -7.06 30.52 13.48
N PHE A 511 -7.96 31.34 12.92
CA PHE A 511 -7.73 32.09 11.70
C PHE A 511 -8.54 33.40 11.66
N ALA A 512 -8.22 34.29 10.72
CA ALA A 512 -8.82 35.61 10.62
C ALA A 512 -10.30 35.59 10.20
N GLU A 513 -11.05 36.63 10.55
CA GLU A 513 -12.50 36.74 10.30
C GLU A 513 -12.85 36.93 8.81
N ASP A 514 -11.89 37.33 7.98
CA ASP A 514 -12.06 37.58 6.55
C ASP A 514 -11.95 36.31 5.69
N LYS A 515 -11.33 35.24 6.22
CA LYS A 515 -11.14 33.96 5.51
C LYS A 515 -12.46 33.31 5.12
N THR A 516 -12.48 32.62 4.00
CA THR A 516 -13.70 32.04 3.43
C THR A 516 -13.62 30.52 3.28
N CYS A 517 -14.74 29.89 2.91
CA CYS A 517 -14.76 28.47 2.53
C CYS A 517 -13.81 28.17 1.36
N GLU A 518 -13.59 29.12 0.45
CA GLU A 518 -12.64 28.95 -0.66
C GLU A 518 -11.19 28.94 -0.17
N ASP A 519 -10.86 29.78 0.82
CA ASP A 519 -9.54 29.76 1.46
C ASP A 519 -9.29 28.43 2.20
N PHE A 520 -10.32 27.87 2.81
CA PHE A 520 -10.26 26.53 3.40
C PHE A 520 -9.99 25.45 2.34
N ALA A 521 -10.78 25.41 1.26
CA ALA A 521 -10.63 24.43 0.19
C ALA A 521 -9.25 24.49 -0.50
N SER A 522 -8.71 25.70 -0.65
CA SER A 522 -7.45 25.98 -1.36
C SER A 522 -6.20 26.06 -0.46
N LEU A 523 -6.33 25.72 0.84
CA LEU A 523 -5.25 25.77 1.85
C LEU A 523 -4.65 27.15 2.13
N ARG A 524 -5.45 28.20 1.93
CA ARG A 524 -5.13 29.60 2.23
C ARG A 524 -5.81 30.14 3.49
N LEU A 525 -6.31 29.24 4.34
CA LEU A 525 -6.90 29.58 5.63
C LEU A 525 -5.91 30.32 6.54
N GLU A 526 -4.61 30.06 6.39
CA GLU A 526 -3.54 30.67 7.18
C GLU A 526 -3.74 30.50 8.69
N GLU A 527 -4.32 29.36 9.10
CA GLU A 527 -4.51 29.04 10.50
C GLU A 527 -3.17 28.90 11.23
N SER A 528 -3.18 29.24 12.51
CA SER A 528 -1.96 29.23 13.34
C SER A 528 -1.39 27.80 13.48
N PRO A 529 -0.20 27.50 12.92
CA PRO A 529 0.40 26.17 13.01
C PRO A 529 0.80 25.82 14.45
N ALA A 530 1.07 26.84 15.28
CA ALA A 530 1.39 26.69 16.69
C ALA A 530 0.22 26.14 17.52
N TRP A 531 -1.00 26.14 16.99
CA TRP A 531 -2.19 25.56 17.62
C TRP A 531 -2.72 24.35 16.86
N ALA A 532 -2.63 24.39 15.53
CA ALA A 532 -3.12 23.33 14.67
C ALA A 532 -2.29 22.04 14.76
N ALA A 533 -0.95 22.13 14.81
CA ALA A 533 -0.06 20.97 14.68
C ALA A 533 0.95 20.81 15.84
N ALA A 534 1.13 21.82 16.69
CA ALA A 534 2.08 21.73 17.79
C ALA A 534 1.61 20.73 18.87
N PRO A 535 2.55 20.16 19.67
CA PRO A 535 2.18 19.20 20.70
C PRO A 535 1.29 19.79 21.81
N TYR A 536 0.33 18.97 22.25
CA TYR A 536 -0.43 19.18 23.49
C TYR A 536 0.05 18.17 24.53
N ARG A 537 0.10 18.58 25.80
CA ARG A 537 0.48 17.69 26.89
C ARG A 537 -0.74 16.89 27.35
N LEU A 538 -0.63 15.56 27.41
CA LEU A 538 -1.58 14.72 28.13
C LEU A 538 -1.48 15.03 29.63
N ALA A 539 -2.51 15.67 30.18
CA ALA A 539 -2.57 16.11 31.57
C ALA A 539 -3.14 15.02 32.48
N GLU A 540 -4.17 14.30 32.02
CA GLU A 540 -4.87 13.28 32.77
C GLU A 540 -5.38 12.17 31.83
N THR A 541 -5.30 10.92 32.29
CA THR A 541 -5.97 9.78 31.65
C THR A 541 -7.04 9.25 32.59
N THR A 542 -8.25 9.08 32.05
CA THR A 542 -9.40 8.49 32.74
C THR A 542 -9.62 7.06 32.24
N GLU A 543 -10.65 6.35 32.71
CA GLU A 543 -11.05 5.04 32.16
C GLU A 543 -11.63 5.15 30.74
N ALA A 544 -12.21 6.30 30.40
CA ALA A 544 -12.97 6.52 29.17
C ALA A 544 -12.35 7.57 28.23
N GLY A 545 -11.14 8.05 28.51
CA GLY A 545 -10.46 9.03 27.68
C GLY A 545 -9.40 9.85 28.41
N GLY A 546 -9.17 11.09 27.99
CA GLY A 546 -8.07 11.90 28.53
C GLY A 546 -8.17 13.39 28.21
N ILE A 547 -7.42 14.18 28.97
CA ILE A 547 -7.39 15.64 28.92
C ILE A 547 -6.03 16.10 28.37
N PHE A 548 -6.07 16.93 27.33
CA PHE A 548 -4.90 17.48 26.65
C PHE A 548 -4.87 19.00 26.80
N HIS A 549 -3.73 19.56 27.13
CA HIS A 549 -3.59 20.98 27.40
C HIS A 549 -2.41 21.61 26.66
N ARG A 550 -2.61 22.85 26.20
CA ARG A 550 -1.57 23.70 25.63
C ARG A 550 -1.85 25.16 25.99
N ALA A 551 -0.81 25.91 26.34
CA ALA A 551 -0.90 27.36 26.53
C ALA A 551 0.17 28.07 25.68
N GLY A 552 -0.11 29.31 25.30
CA GLY A 552 0.82 30.17 24.57
C GLY A 552 0.13 31.34 23.89
N SER A 553 0.90 32.05 23.07
CA SER A 553 0.42 33.22 22.33
C SER A 553 -0.38 32.84 21.08
N LEU A 554 -1.47 33.54 20.83
CA LEU A 554 -2.22 33.54 19.59
C LEU A 554 -2.16 34.94 18.98
N ALA A 555 -1.57 35.04 17.78
CA ALA A 555 -1.62 36.26 17.00
C ALA A 555 -3.03 36.45 16.41
N VAL A 556 -3.57 37.65 16.54
CA VAL A 556 -4.88 38.05 16.02
C VAL A 556 -4.75 39.42 15.37
N GLU A 557 -5.71 39.80 14.54
CA GLU A 557 -5.69 41.12 13.92
C GLU A 557 -5.75 42.21 15.01
N GLY A 558 -4.81 43.17 14.96
CA GLY A 558 -4.73 44.26 15.93
C GLY A 558 -4.09 43.93 17.28
N GLY A 559 -3.53 42.72 17.49
CA GLY A 559 -2.83 42.40 18.74
C GLY A 559 -2.44 40.93 18.92
N GLY A 560 -2.40 40.49 20.18
CA GLY A 560 -2.11 39.11 20.56
C GLY A 560 -2.86 38.73 21.84
N LEU A 561 -3.22 37.46 21.93
CA LEU A 561 -3.85 36.86 23.11
C LEU A 561 -2.88 35.85 23.74
N GLU A 562 -2.78 35.83 25.06
CA GLU A 562 -2.23 34.68 25.78
C GLU A 562 -3.38 33.76 26.15
N ILE A 563 -3.42 32.57 25.55
CA ILE A 563 -4.53 31.62 25.75
C ILE A 563 -4.05 30.28 26.26
N ALA A 564 -4.96 29.56 26.91
CA ALA A 564 -4.84 28.15 27.23
C ALA A 564 -5.98 27.37 26.57
N VAL A 565 -5.65 26.31 25.84
CA VAL A 565 -6.59 25.43 25.16
C VAL A 565 -6.53 24.05 25.82
N GLN A 566 -7.70 23.58 26.27
CA GLN A 566 -7.89 22.24 26.79
C GLN A 566 -8.84 21.46 25.87
N LYS A 567 -8.44 20.23 25.52
CA LYS A 567 -9.27 19.26 24.79
C LYS A 567 -9.48 18.04 25.67
N GLU A 568 -10.73 17.75 26.03
CA GLU A 568 -11.09 16.54 26.77
C GLU A 568 -11.80 15.58 25.82
N PHE A 569 -11.18 14.42 25.57
CA PHE A 569 -11.80 13.35 24.81
C PHE A 569 -12.42 12.32 25.76
N THR A 570 -13.68 11.94 25.50
CA THR A 570 -14.39 10.90 26.25
C THR A 570 -15.15 9.98 25.27
N LEU A 571 -14.95 8.68 25.37
CA LEU A 571 -15.76 7.68 24.66
C LEU A 571 -16.89 7.20 25.56
N ILE A 572 -18.13 7.34 25.09
CA ILE A 572 -19.33 6.95 25.81
C ILE A 572 -19.99 5.81 25.04
N ALA A 573 -19.99 4.60 25.60
CA ALA A 573 -20.71 3.47 25.04
C ALA A 573 -22.22 3.65 25.26
N ALA A 574 -23.03 3.47 24.21
CA ALA A 574 -24.50 3.57 24.33
C ALA A 574 -25.21 2.53 23.46
N SER A 575 -26.47 2.21 23.81
CA SER A 575 -27.23 1.13 23.17
C SER A 575 -27.38 1.31 21.65
N GLY A 576 -27.63 2.54 21.18
CA GLY A 576 -27.84 2.89 19.76
C GLY A 576 -26.60 3.29 18.95
N GLY A 577 -25.43 3.41 19.57
CA GLY A 577 -24.19 3.82 18.92
C GLY A 577 -23.25 4.50 19.92
N ASP A 578 -21.94 4.31 19.78
CA ASP A 578 -20.99 4.93 20.70
C ASP A 578 -20.72 6.38 20.32
N ARG A 579 -20.47 7.22 21.33
CA ARG A 579 -20.24 8.66 21.15
C ARG A 579 -18.82 9.02 21.57
N LEU A 580 -18.01 9.49 20.64
CA LEU A 580 -16.78 10.21 20.95
C LEU A 580 -17.10 11.69 21.19
N ARG A 581 -16.93 12.16 22.42
CA ARG A 581 -17.09 13.56 22.81
C ARG A 581 -15.71 14.22 22.87
N CYS A 582 -15.57 15.40 22.27
CA CYS A 582 -14.44 16.30 22.47
C CYS A 582 -14.97 17.60 23.10
N ALA A 583 -14.70 17.85 24.38
CA ALA A 583 -14.97 19.14 24.99
C ALA A 583 -13.75 20.06 24.83
N LEU A 584 -13.97 21.22 24.20
CA LEU A 584 -12.94 22.22 23.97
C LEU A 584 -13.17 23.41 24.91
N LYS A 585 -12.16 23.74 25.72
CA LYS A 585 -12.15 24.93 26.57
C LYS A 585 -11.01 25.85 26.14
N ILE A 586 -11.30 27.13 25.98
CA ILE A 586 -10.32 28.16 25.62
C ILE A 586 -10.39 29.24 26.70
N ASP A 587 -9.32 29.39 27.47
CA ASP A 587 -9.19 30.43 28.49
C ASP A 587 -8.30 31.55 27.94
N CYS A 588 -8.78 32.80 27.98
CA CYS A 588 -8.00 33.98 27.63
C CYS A 588 -7.38 34.56 28.91
N MET A 589 -6.06 34.44 29.03
CA MET A 589 -5.32 34.91 30.21
C MET A 589 -4.94 36.38 30.10
N GLN A 590 -4.62 36.85 28.89
CA GLN A 590 -4.26 38.25 28.61
C GLN A 590 -4.64 38.65 27.19
N GLY A 591 -5.03 39.91 27.01
CA GLY A 591 -5.32 40.52 25.71
C GLY A 591 -6.80 40.48 25.33
N SER A 592 -7.09 40.94 24.12
CA SER A 592 -8.41 40.84 23.49
C SER A 592 -8.28 40.73 21.98
N GLY A 593 -9.19 40.03 21.33
CA GLY A 593 -9.19 39.93 19.87
C GLY A 593 -10.38 39.17 19.33
N ARG A 594 -10.65 39.39 18.04
CA ARG A 594 -11.64 38.66 17.27
C ARG A 594 -10.96 37.76 16.26
N PHE A 595 -11.52 36.57 16.09
CA PHE A 595 -11.01 35.55 15.19
C PHE A 595 -12.07 34.47 14.97
N ARG A 596 -11.82 33.57 14.03
CA ARG A 596 -12.60 32.37 13.84
C ARG A 596 -11.90 31.16 14.43
N LEU A 597 -12.70 30.33 15.09
CA LEU A 597 -12.32 28.98 15.50
C LEU A 597 -12.96 27.99 14.54
N GLY A 598 -12.16 27.08 13.99
CA GLY A 598 -12.61 25.89 13.29
C GLY A 598 -12.14 24.63 13.99
N LEU A 599 -12.95 23.56 13.92
CA LEU A 599 -12.56 22.23 14.39
C LEU A 599 -12.61 21.24 13.21
N GLU A 600 -11.50 21.11 12.48
CA GLU A 600 -11.46 20.34 11.23
C GLU A 600 -11.65 18.84 11.50
N MET A 601 -12.52 18.24 10.70
CA MET A 601 -12.80 16.81 10.65
C MET A 601 -12.54 16.32 9.23
N VAL A 602 -11.52 15.49 9.03
CA VAL A 602 -11.32 14.83 7.73
C VAL A 602 -11.76 13.38 7.81
N LEU A 603 -12.79 13.03 7.05
CA LEU A 603 -13.46 11.73 7.10
C LEU A 603 -13.55 11.08 5.72
N ASN A 604 -13.36 9.77 5.65
CA ASN A 604 -13.40 9.01 4.39
C ASN A 604 -14.43 7.89 4.47
N LEU A 605 -15.43 7.94 3.58
CA LEU A 605 -16.42 6.87 3.33
C LEU A 605 -16.29 6.30 1.90
N LEU A 606 -15.04 6.14 1.44
CA LEU A 606 -14.57 5.51 0.20
C LEU A 606 -14.83 6.24 -1.11
N ALA A 607 -16.05 6.73 -1.34
CA ALA A 607 -16.42 7.37 -2.61
C ALA A 607 -17.15 8.70 -2.41
N GLY A 608 -16.70 9.73 -3.14
CA GLY A 608 -17.23 11.09 -3.07
C GLY A 608 -18.58 11.26 -3.76
N HIS A 609 -18.68 10.83 -5.02
CA HIS A 609 -19.83 11.06 -5.90
C HIS A 609 -20.88 9.92 -5.91
N ALA A 610 -20.70 8.86 -5.13
CA ALA A 610 -21.62 7.72 -5.18
C ALA A 610 -22.97 8.08 -4.49
N PRO A 611 -24.13 7.73 -5.08
CA PRO A 611 -25.44 8.20 -4.61
C PRO A 611 -25.87 7.61 -3.23
N ASP A 612 -25.25 6.51 -2.85
CA ASP A 612 -25.41 5.76 -1.60
C ASP A 612 -24.49 6.26 -0.47
N ARG A 613 -23.71 7.32 -0.73
CA ARG A 613 -22.78 7.95 0.21
C ARG A 613 -22.95 9.47 0.18
N TYR A 614 -23.36 10.07 1.29
CA TYR A 614 -23.81 11.46 1.27
C TYR A 614 -23.80 12.15 2.64
N TYR A 615 -23.78 13.48 2.60
CA TYR A 615 -24.16 14.33 3.72
C TYR A 615 -25.67 14.41 3.84
N ILE A 616 -26.17 14.54 5.08
CA ILE A 616 -27.58 14.81 5.34
C ILE A 616 -27.77 15.75 6.54
N ALA A 617 -28.60 16.78 6.40
CA ALA A 617 -28.96 17.67 7.50
C ALA A 617 -30.29 18.38 7.23
N GLY A 618 -31.31 18.19 8.08
CA GLY A 618 -32.56 18.97 8.02
C GLY A 618 -33.26 19.00 6.65
N GLY A 619 -33.21 17.90 5.89
CA GLY A 619 -33.77 17.78 4.53
C GLY A 619 -32.80 18.13 3.40
N TRP A 620 -31.63 18.69 3.70
CA TRP A 620 -30.52 18.84 2.75
C TRP A 620 -29.77 17.52 2.60
N LYS A 621 -29.44 17.14 1.36
CA LYS A 621 -28.66 15.95 0.99
C LYS A 621 -27.70 16.34 -0.14
N GLU A 622 -26.41 16.01 -0.01
CA GLU A 622 -25.38 16.25 -1.03
C GLU A 622 -24.32 15.15 -1.05
N SER A 623 -23.58 15.03 -2.16
CA SER A 623 -22.45 14.10 -2.29
C SER A 623 -21.32 14.44 -1.33
N LEU A 624 -20.50 13.45 -0.95
CA LEU A 624 -19.43 13.64 0.04
C LEU A 624 -18.28 14.52 -0.44
N ASP A 625 -18.12 14.64 -1.76
CA ASP A 625 -17.17 15.56 -2.39
C ASP A 625 -17.73 16.94 -2.71
N TRP A 626 -18.94 17.25 -2.25
CA TRP A 626 -19.50 18.58 -2.35
C TRP A 626 -18.62 19.61 -1.63
N GLN A 627 -18.36 20.73 -2.30
CA GLN A 627 -17.61 21.86 -1.76
C GLN A 627 -18.54 23.05 -1.56
N GLY A 628 -18.46 23.70 -0.41
CA GLY A 628 -19.15 24.96 -0.18
C GLY A 628 -19.46 25.25 1.29
N GLU A 629 -20.25 26.31 1.49
CA GLU A 629 -20.70 26.77 2.80
C GLU A 629 -22.18 26.44 3.03
N ARG A 630 -22.51 26.01 4.25
CA ARG A 630 -23.89 25.84 4.73
C ARG A 630 -24.06 26.34 6.15
N ILE A 631 -25.23 26.91 6.42
CA ILE A 631 -25.69 27.19 7.78
C ILE A 631 -26.69 26.08 8.12
N LEU A 632 -26.36 25.27 9.13
CA LEU A 632 -27.17 24.12 9.53
C LEU A 632 -27.68 24.34 10.95
N ALA A 633 -28.99 24.18 11.16
CA ALA A 633 -29.63 24.35 12.48
C ALA A 633 -29.60 23.08 13.35
N GLY A 634 -29.20 21.94 12.79
CA GLY A 634 -29.18 20.63 13.45
C GLY A 634 -27.87 19.88 13.22
N PRO A 635 -27.79 18.61 13.65
CA PRO A 635 -26.62 17.79 13.42
C PRO A 635 -26.38 17.56 11.93
N LEU A 636 -25.11 17.38 11.57
CA LEU A 636 -24.69 16.96 10.24
C LEU A 636 -24.48 15.44 10.24
N GLY A 637 -25.30 14.72 9.50
CA GLY A 637 -25.14 13.28 9.28
C GLY A 637 -24.24 13.00 8.06
N LEU A 638 -23.45 11.94 8.15
CA LEU A 638 -22.75 11.32 7.04
C LEU A 638 -23.23 9.87 6.94
N GLN A 639 -23.58 9.43 5.73
CA GLN A 639 -24.08 8.08 5.47
C GLN A 639 -23.23 7.36 4.43
N ASP A 640 -22.99 6.08 4.66
CA ASP A 640 -22.52 5.10 3.68
C ASP A 640 -23.40 3.85 3.79
N GLU A 641 -24.33 3.73 2.84
CA GLU A 641 -25.29 2.62 2.82
C GLU A 641 -24.62 1.29 2.45
N TRP A 642 -23.50 1.33 1.73
CA TRP A 642 -22.73 0.14 1.35
C TRP A 642 -22.01 -0.47 2.57
N LEU A 643 -21.36 0.36 3.38
CA LEU A 643 -20.77 -0.03 4.66
C LEU A 643 -21.80 -0.22 5.78
N LYS A 644 -23.06 0.17 5.57
CA LYS A 644 -24.11 0.25 6.60
C LYS A 644 -23.65 1.07 7.80
N LEU A 645 -23.03 2.21 7.50
CA LEU A 645 -22.38 3.09 8.46
C LEU A 645 -23.05 4.47 8.40
N GLY A 646 -23.43 4.98 9.56
CA GLY A 646 -23.86 6.36 9.73
C GLY A 646 -23.15 6.99 10.92
N LEU A 647 -22.85 8.28 10.81
CA LEU A 647 -22.37 9.08 11.94
C LEU A 647 -22.98 10.48 11.92
N ASP A 648 -23.18 11.03 13.11
CA ASP A 648 -23.70 12.39 13.30
C ASP A 648 -22.66 13.27 13.98
N LEU A 649 -22.40 14.44 13.40
CA LEU A 649 -21.61 15.51 14.00
C LEU A 649 -22.55 16.48 14.70
N VAL A 650 -22.42 16.57 16.04
CA VAL A 650 -23.33 17.34 16.92
C VAL A 650 -22.52 18.38 17.71
N PRO A 651 -22.10 19.50 17.08
CA PRO A 651 -21.42 20.58 17.80
C PRO A 651 -22.35 21.27 18.79
N THR A 652 -21.81 21.69 19.93
CA THR A 652 -22.51 22.54 20.91
C THR A 652 -21.51 23.54 21.50
N PRO A 653 -21.73 24.87 21.35
CA PRO A 653 -22.86 25.51 20.66
C PRO A 653 -22.88 25.25 19.14
N ILE A 654 -24.04 25.47 18.50
CA ILE A 654 -24.19 25.35 17.04
C ILE A 654 -23.22 26.33 16.36
N PRO A 655 -22.43 25.90 15.36
CA PRO A 655 -21.50 26.78 14.65
C PRO A 655 -22.24 27.84 13.82
N ASN A 656 -21.59 28.98 13.60
CA ASN A 656 -22.12 30.03 12.73
C ASN A 656 -22.30 29.53 11.29
N ARG A 657 -21.40 28.64 10.84
CA ARG A 657 -21.37 28.08 9.49
C ARG A 657 -20.57 26.78 9.44
N TRP A 658 -20.82 25.98 8.41
CA TRP A 658 -20.06 24.78 8.07
C TRP A 658 -19.40 24.97 6.71
N TRP A 659 -18.12 24.65 6.62
CA TRP A 659 -17.37 24.61 5.37
C TRP A 659 -17.02 23.17 5.01
N PHE A 660 -17.13 22.86 3.72
CA PHE A 660 -16.91 21.54 3.16
C PHE A 660 -15.94 21.65 2.00
N ALA A 661 -14.97 20.74 1.94
CA ALA A 661 -14.06 20.62 0.81
C ALA A 661 -13.65 19.15 0.59
N PRO A 662 -13.68 18.64 -0.65
CA PRO A 662 -13.13 17.33 -0.94
C PRO A 662 -11.59 17.34 -0.85
N VAL A 663 -11.04 16.25 -0.35
CA VAL A 663 -9.60 15.99 -0.39
C VAL A 663 -9.31 15.09 -1.57
N PHE A 664 -8.79 15.68 -2.65
CA PHE A 664 -8.30 14.94 -3.82
C PHE A 664 -6.78 14.88 -3.83
N THR A 665 -6.22 13.72 -4.18
CA THR A 665 -4.82 13.55 -4.56
C THR A 665 -4.72 13.33 -6.06
N VAL A 666 -3.66 13.77 -6.70
CA VAL A 666 -3.32 13.35 -8.06
C VAL A 666 -2.42 12.13 -7.96
N SER A 667 -2.79 11.03 -8.61
CA SER A 667 -2.04 9.77 -8.56
C SER A 667 -1.78 9.23 -9.96
N GLN A 668 -0.68 8.51 -10.11
CA GLN A 668 -0.34 7.77 -11.33
C GLN A 668 -0.99 6.37 -11.29
N SER A 669 -1.57 5.97 -12.42
CA SER A 669 -2.03 4.60 -12.69
C SER A 669 -1.43 4.09 -14.01
N GLU A 670 -1.61 2.81 -14.32
CA GLU A 670 -1.22 2.22 -15.63
C GLU A 670 -1.87 2.94 -16.82
N GLU A 671 -3.08 3.47 -16.63
CA GLU A 671 -3.88 4.12 -17.67
C GLU A 671 -3.66 5.64 -17.72
N GLY A 672 -2.85 6.20 -16.82
CA GLY A 672 -2.55 7.63 -16.76
C GLY A 672 -2.81 8.28 -15.39
N PHE A 673 -2.63 9.61 -15.34
CA PHE A 673 -2.89 10.41 -14.14
C PHE A 673 -4.38 10.69 -13.94
N GLU A 674 -4.83 10.62 -12.69
CA GLU A 674 -6.20 10.93 -12.29
C GLU A 674 -6.27 11.51 -10.88
N ARG A 675 -7.37 12.23 -10.58
CA ARG A 675 -7.69 12.57 -9.20
C ARG A 675 -8.31 11.36 -8.49
N VAL A 676 -7.89 11.17 -7.25
CA VAL A 676 -8.41 10.14 -6.36
C VAL A 676 -8.99 10.80 -5.12
N TYR A 677 -10.25 10.50 -4.84
CA TYR A 677 -10.94 10.99 -3.65
C TYR A 677 -10.37 10.33 -2.39
N GLN A 678 -9.85 11.13 -1.47
CA GLN A 678 -9.27 10.66 -0.21
C GLN A 678 -10.17 10.91 1.00
N GLY A 679 -11.22 11.70 0.86
CA GLY A 679 -12.15 12.01 1.95
C GLY A 679 -12.72 13.42 1.87
N SER A 680 -13.54 13.74 2.86
CA SER A 680 -14.23 15.00 3.06
C SER A 680 -13.56 15.78 4.19
N ALA A 681 -13.07 16.98 3.92
CA ALA A 681 -12.70 17.93 4.95
C ALA A 681 -13.93 18.77 5.35
N ILE A 682 -14.28 18.73 6.63
CA ILE A 682 -15.49 19.34 7.20
C ILE A 682 -15.04 20.26 8.34
N LEU A 683 -15.46 21.53 8.30
CA LEU A 683 -15.07 22.53 9.27
C LEU A 683 -16.32 23.25 9.81
N PRO A 684 -16.84 22.89 10.99
CA PRO A 684 -17.71 23.78 11.76
C PRO A 684 -16.89 25.01 12.21
N VAL A 685 -17.44 26.21 11.99
CA VAL A 685 -16.76 27.48 12.25
C VAL A 685 -17.58 28.34 13.23
N TRP A 686 -16.90 28.84 14.27
CA TRP A 686 -17.44 29.78 15.25
C TRP A 686 -16.71 31.11 15.15
N ASP A 687 -17.48 32.20 15.11
CA ASP A 687 -16.97 33.56 15.21
C ASP A 687 -16.81 33.90 16.71
N LEU A 688 -15.58 34.15 17.16
CA LEU A 688 -15.25 34.35 18.58
C LEU A 688 -14.66 35.73 18.85
N GLU A 689 -15.05 36.31 19.98
CA GLU A 689 -14.39 37.47 20.59
C GLU A 689 -13.97 37.08 22.00
N LEU A 690 -12.65 37.07 22.25
CA LEU A 690 -12.10 36.81 23.57
C LEU A 690 -11.52 38.09 24.16
N LYS A 691 -11.66 38.24 25.47
CA LYS A 691 -11.07 39.30 26.29
C LYS A 691 -10.78 38.75 27.69
N THR A 692 -9.76 39.30 28.34
CA THR A 692 -9.39 38.99 29.75
C THR A 692 -10.52 39.26 30.72
#